data_AF-A0A1I5IT44-F1
#
_entry.id   AF-A0A1I5IT44-F1
#
_cell.length_a   1.000
_cell.length_b   1.000
_cell.length_c   1.000
_cell.angle_alpha   90.00
_cell.angle_beta   90.00
_cell.angle_gamma   90.00
#
_symmetry.space_group_name_H-M   'P 1'
#
loop_
_entity.id
_entity.type
_entity.pdbx_description
1 polymer ?
#
loop_
_entity_poly.entity_id
_entity_poly.type
_entity_poly.pdbx_seq_one_letter_code
_entity_poly.pdbx_strand_id
1 'polypeptide(L)'
;MLRTIEDYMTEYNMIAKGDRIVLGVSGGADSVCLFHVLLQLATAFELSLFVVHVNHGIRGEEAEKDEMFVKNLCENAKVPFWAVKADIPYMAKKEGLTEEEAGRKVRYEAFNQCLKKNKCNKIAIAHNKNDNAETMLFHLFRGSSIKGLTGINPKRDVIIRPLLCVTRQEIEDYLKENKINFCTDRTNLTEDYSRNKIRHRILAYAQEEINAKAVEHMAHTANQLRLVEKYLEKNVELAYDRIVISGKDNSFQMNVKELQQEDPVIQQGIIQKVFYGLAGRLKDIDAVHIELVLGLLEKEVGKQLHLPYGIQAVKGYEHITMSVNSDIPDCNNEEPGNISKKKETTGFEHILKIPGETYISEINHSIRTRIIKYKKNLIIPKDGYTKWFDYDKINNTVVIRSRNSGDYIQIDSKKGSPQLGSPQGVSPQWGRKKIKSLFIDKKVPREERDSIPLLADGNHIMWVIGDRISEAYKVNEDTKAILEISLNGGNEMDNKVSVLISEEEVAKKISELGKQISKDYEGKEIHLICVLKGGVFITVELAKHLTIPVSMDFMAVSSYGDETISSGRVKIIKDLDESIEGKDVLLVEDIIDSGTTLAYLLELIKGRKPKSIKLCTLLDKPERRVADVNVDYIGFQIPDKFVVGYGLDYAQKFRNLPYIGVIE
;
A
#
# COMPACT_ATOMS: atom_id res chain seq x y z
N MET A 1 -30.50 -32.40 5.42
CA MET A 1 -29.44 -31.98 4.48
C MET A 1 -29.76 -30.67 3.75
N LEU A 2 -30.87 -30.56 2.99
CA LEU A 2 -31.18 -29.38 2.17
C LEU A 2 -31.13 -28.06 2.95
N ARG A 3 -31.83 -27.98 4.10
CA ARG A 3 -31.83 -26.80 4.97
C ARG A 3 -30.42 -26.41 5.44
N THR A 4 -29.59 -27.38 5.81
CA THR A 4 -28.19 -27.14 6.22
C THR A 4 -27.38 -26.51 5.08
N ILE A 5 -27.58 -26.97 3.85
CA ILE A 5 -26.90 -26.40 2.67
C ILE A 5 -27.44 -24.99 2.38
N GLU A 6 -28.74 -24.77 2.48
CA GLU A 6 -29.36 -23.45 2.30
C GLU A 6 -28.85 -22.42 3.33
N ASP A 7 -28.83 -22.79 4.61
CA ASP A 7 -28.30 -21.96 5.71
C ASP A 7 -26.83 -21.61 5.43
N TYR A 8 -26.04 -22.60 5.02
CA TYR A 8 -24.63 -22.43 4.66
C TYR A 8 -24.42 -21.52 3.43
N MET A 9 -25.23 -21.68 2.38
CA MET A 9 -25.18 -20.82 1.21
C MET A 9 -25.54 -19.37 1.56
N THR A 10 -26.46 -19.17 2.50
CA THR A 10 -26.86 -17.86 3.00
C THR A 10 -25.74 -17.22 3.82
N GLU A 11 -25.14 -17.96 4.76
CA GLU A 11 -24.01 -17.50 5.59
C GLU A 11 -22.86 -16.94 4.74
N TYR A 12 -22.51 -17.64 3.64
CA TYR A 12 -21.43 -17.25 2.74
C TYR A 12 -21.85 -16.39 1.55
N ASN A 13 -23.12 -15.96 1.51
CA ASN A 13 -23.69 -15.16 0.41
C ASN A 13 -23.40 -15.78 -0.97
N MET A 14 -23.59 -17.10 -1.10
CA MET A 14 -23.24 -17.85 -2.31
C MET A 14 -24.19 -17.56 -3.47
N ILE A 15 -25.48 -17.44 -3.19
CA ILE A 15 -26.54 -17.19 -4.18
C ILE A 15 -27.37 -15.97 -3.78
N ALA A 16 -27.90 -15.29 -4.79
CA ALA A 16 -28.90 -14.24 -4.67
C ALA A 16 -30.07 -14.50 -5.63
N LYS A 17 -31.17 -13.80 -5.39
CA LYS A 17 -32.36 -13.89 -6.25
C LYS A 17 -32.02 -13.51 -7.70
N GLY A 18 -32.39 -14.35 -8.66
CA GLY A 18 -32.14 -14.12 -10.10
C GLY A 18 -30.73 -14.52 -10.58
N ASP A 19 -29.92 -15.15 -9.73
CA ASP A 19 -28.57 -15.58 -10.13
C ASP A 19 -28.61 -16.60 -11.29
N ARG A 20 -27.62 -16.49 -12.17
CA ARG A 20 -27.40 -17.37 -13.32
C ARG A 20 -26.15 -18.19 -13.05
N ILE A 21 -26.31 -19.49 -12.83
CA ILE A 21 -25.28 -20.37 -12.26
C ILE A 21 -24.83 -21.39 -13.28
N VAL A 22 -23.53 -21.41 -13.59
CA VAL A 22 -22.87 -22.53 -14.26
C VAL A 22 -22.62 -23.63 -13.25
N LEU A 23 -23.06 -24.85 -13.51
CA LEU A 23 -22.89 -25.98 -12.63
C LEU A 23 -22.01 -27.04 -13.31
N GLY A 24 -20.90 -27.40 -12.68
CA GLY A 24 -20.04 -28.48 -13.13
C GLY A 24 -20.59 -29.84 -12.70
N VAL A 25 -21.02 -30.68 -13.66
CA VAL A 25 -21.56 -32.02 -13.38
C VAL A 25 -20.70 -33.09 -14.05
N SER A 26 -20.02 -33.92 -13.24
CA SER A 26 -19.23 -35.05 -13.73
C SER A 26 -20.04 -36.33 -13.91
N GLY A 27 -21.20 -36.43 -13.26
CA GLY A 27 -22.01 -37.67 -13.20
C GLY A 27 -21.80 -38.45 -11.90
N GLY A 28 -20.76 -38.14 -11.12
CA GLY A 28 -20.54 -38.72 -9.80
C GLY A 28 -21.50 -38.19 -8.73
N ALA A 29 -21.62 -38.95 -7.63
CA ALA A 29 -22.52 -38.69 -6.49
C ALA A 29 -22.54 -37.22 -6.05
N ASP A 30 -21.37 -36.63 -5.76
CA ASP A 30 -21.26 -35.26 -5.27
C ASP A 30 -21.88 -34.25 -6.26
N SER A 31 -21.56 -34.40 -7.55
CA SER A 31 -22.01 -33.48 -8.60
C SER A 31 -23.50 -33.62 -8.92
N VAL A 32 -24.03 -34.84 -8.84
CA VAL A 32 -25.46 -35.13 -9.01
C VAL A 32 -26.25 -34.59 -7.82
N CYS A 33 -25.76 -34.78 -6.59
CA CYS A 33 -26.37 -34.20 -5.40
C CYS A 33 -26.44 -32.67 -5.49
N LEU A 34 -25.34 -32.01 -5.87
CA LEU A 34 -25.31 -30.56 -6.06
C LEU A 34 -26.33 -30.10 -7.12
N PHE A 35 -26.47 -30.83 -8.23
CA PHE A 35 -27.48 -30.57 -9.25
C PHE A 35 -28.89 -30.57 -8.67
N HIS A 36 -29.25 -31.62 -7.94
CA HIS A 36 -30.58 -31.74 -7.35
C HIS A 36 -30.86 -30.69 -6.28
N VAL A 37 -29.88 -30.38 -5.43
CA VAL A 37 -30.00 -29.33 -4.41
C VAL A 37 -30.27 -27.98 -5.06
N LEU A 38 -29.49 -27.58 -6.06
CA LEU A 38 -29.70 -26.31 -6.75
C LEU A 38 -31.00 -26.28 -7.55
N LEU A 39 -31.43 -27.40 -8.13
CA LEU A 39 -32.71 -27.50 -8.83
C LEU A 39 -33.90 -27.27 -7.89
N GLN A 40 -33.86 -27.81 -6.66
CA GLN A 40 -34.88 -27.57 -5.65
C GLN A 40 -34.92 -26.11 -5.20
N LEU A 41 -33.74 -25.49 -5.03
CA LEU A 41 -33.63 -24.08 -4.66
C LEU A 41 -33.92 -23.11 -5.81
N ALA A 42 -33.89 -23.57 -7.07
CA ALA A 42 -34.05 -22.71 -8.24
C ALA A 42 -35.38 -21.97 -8.26
N THR A 43 -36.46 -22.59 -7.78
CA THR A 43 -37.78 -21.93 -7.73
C THR A 43 -37.83 -20.84 -6.67
N ALA A 44 -37.29 -21.09 -5.49
CA ALA A 44 -37.32 -20.13 -4.37
C ALA A 44 -36.46 -18.88 -4.64
N PHE A 45 -35.33 -19.05 -5.31
CA PHE A 45 -34.38 -17.97 -5.59
C PHE A 45 -34.41 -17.48 -7.05
N GLU A 46 -35.38 -17.93 -7.87
CA GLU A 46 -35.47 -17.59 -9.30
C GLU A 46 -34.15 -17.85 -10.06
N LEU A 47 -33.47 -18.96 -9.77
CA LEU A 47 -32.15 -19.28 -10.33
C LEU A 47 -32.28 -19.80 -11.77
N SER A 48 -31.34 -19.40 -12.62
CA SER A 48 -31.14 -20.01 -13.94
C SER A 48 -29.91 -20.91 -13.92
N LEU A 49 -30.08 -22.22 -14.12
CA LEU A 49 -28.99 -23.18 -14.07
C LEU A 49 -28.48 -23.52 -15.48
N PHE A 50 -27.16 -23.70 -15.63
CA PHE A 50 -26.50 -24.11 -16.87
C PHE A 50 -25.49 -25.21 -16.55
N VAL A 51 -25.72 -26.43 -17.03
CA VAL A 51 -24.82 -27.55 -16.73
C VAL A 51 -23.69 -27.62 -17.75
N VAL A 52 -22.48 -27.79 -17.24
CA VAL A 52 -21.28 -28.08 -18.02
C VAL A 52 -20.70 -29.43 -17.59
N HIS A 53 -20.54 -30.32 -18.55
CA HIS A 53 -19.83 -31.60 -18.40
C HIS A 53 -18.53 -31.57 -19.20
N VAL A 54 -17.46 -32.11 -18.61
CA VAL A 54 -16.16 -32.20 -19.29
C VAL A 54 -15.80 -33.66 -19.43
N ASN A 55 -15.82 -34.12 -20.67
CA ASN A 55 -15.40 -35.45 -21.04
C ASN A 55 -13.88 -35.43 -21.30
N HIS A 56 -13.15 -36.07 -20.41
CA HIS A 56 -11.69 -36.04 -20.36
C HIS A 56 -11.00 -36.88 -21.46
N GLY A 57 -11.74 -37.63 -22.28
CA GLY A 57 -11.19 -38.43 -23.38
C GLY A 57 -10.34 -39.64 -22.96
N ILE A 58 -10.15 -39.87 -21.65
CA ILE A 58 -9.25 -40.91 -21.10
C ILE A 58 -9.88 -42.31 -21.16
N ARG A 59 -11.22 -42.43 -21.13
CA ARG A 59 -11.91 -43.71 -20.82
C ARG A 59 -12.79 -44.28 -21.93
N GLY A 60 -12.68 -43.80 -23.16
CA GLY A 60 -13.48 -44.29 -24.29
C GLY A 60 -14.98 -44.34 -23.97
N GLU A 61 -15.58 -45.53 -24.07
CA GLU A 61 -17.02 -45.76 -23.86
C GLU A 61 -17.56 -45.38 -22.46
N GLU A 62 -16.78 -45.49 -21.38
CA GLU A 62 -17.27 -45.12 -20.03
C GLU A 62 -17.51 -43.61 -19.93
N ALA A 63 -16.63 -42.80 -20.50
CA ALA A 63 -16.79 -41.34 -20.50
C ALA A 63 -17.98 -40.90 -21.36
N GLU A 64 -18.30 -41.64 -22.43
CA GLU A 64 -19.50 -41.39 -23.23
C GLU A 64 -20.79 -41.75 -22.48
N LYS A 65 -20.77 -42.83 -21.67
CA LYS A 65 -21.90 -43.20 -20.80
C LYS A 65 -22.15 -42.14 -19.73
N ASP A 66 -21.10 -41.61 -19.11
CA ASP A 66 -21.20 -40.52 -18.13
C ASP A 66 -21.77 -39.25 -18.77
N GLU A 67 -21.28 -38.87 -19.96
CA GLU A 67 -21.80 -37.73 -20.71
C GLU A 67 -23.28 -37.89 -21.04
N MET A 68 -23.69 -39.08 -21.51
CA MET A 68 -25.09 -39.38 -21.83
C MET A 68 -25.98 -39.39 -20.58
N PHE A 69 -25.48 -39.91 -19.46
CA PHE A 69 -26.19 -39.88 -18.18
C PHE A 69 -26.47 -38.44 -17.73
N VAL A 70 -25.46 -37.57 -17.75
CA VAL A 70 -25.62 -36.15 -17.37
C VAL A 70 -26.53 -35.41 -18.35
N LYS A 71 -26.44 -35.71 -19.64
CA LYS A 71 -27.33 -35.15 -20.66
C LYS A 71 -28.79 -35.50 -20.38
N ASN A 72 -29.08 -36.78 -20.13
CA ASN A 72 -30.44 -37.25 -19.79
C ASN A 72 -30.96 -36.60 -18.50
N LEU A 73 -30.09 -36.43 -17.49
CA LEU A 73 -30.43 -35.75 -16.24
C LEU A 73 -30.87 -34.30 -16.50
N CYS A 74 -30.16 -33.58 -17.37
CA CYS A 74 -30.47 -32.20 -17.73
C CYS A 74 -31.73 -32.08 -18.58
N GLU A 75 -31.93 -32.99 -19.55
CA GLU A 75 -33.12 -33.01 -20.41
C GLU A 75 -34.40 -33.23 -19.58
N ASN A 76 -34.38 -34.18 -18.64
CA ASN A 76 -35.51 -34.45 -17.76
C ASN A 76 -35.87 -33.25 -16.88
N ALA A 77 -34.86 -32.50 -16.43
CA ALA A 77 -35.04 -31.30 -15.61
C ALA A 77 -35.25 -30.01 -16.43
N LYS A 78 -35.21 -30.08 -17.77
CA LYS A 78 -35.26 -28.92 -18.68
C LYS A 78 -34.17 -27.87 -18.39
N VAL A 79 -32.97 -28.32 -18.03
CA VAL A 79 -31.80 -27.48 -17.76
C VAL A 79 -30.87 -27.47 -18.98
N PRO A 80 -30.39 -26.29 -19.45
CA PRO A 80 -29.40 -26.22 -20.51
C PRO A 80 -28.15 -27.04 -20.20
N PHE A 81 -27.74 -27.89 -21.15
CA PHE A 81 -26.58 -28.76 -21.05
C PHE A 81 -25.52 -28.41 -22.09
N TRP A 82 -24.25 -28.40 -21.67
CA TRP A 82 -23.11 -28.26 -22.57
C TRP A 82 -21.99 -29.24 -22.23
N ALA A 83 -21.61 -30.07 -23.20
CA ALA A 83 -20.47 -30.96 -23.10
C ALA A 83 -19.23 -30.35 -23.77
N VAL A 84 -18.07 -30.50 -23.13
CA VAL A 84 -16.75 -30.18 -23.69
C VAL A 84 -15.91 -31.45 -23.69
N LYS A 85 -15.43 -31.86 -24.88
CA LYS A 85 -14.50 -32.98 -25.05
C LYS A 85 -13.08 -32.44 -25.18
N ALA A 86 -12.15 -32.99 -24.40
CA ALA A 86 -10.74 -32.62 -24.47
C ALA A 86 -9.84 -33.83 -24.18
N ASP A 87 -8.73 -33.94 -24.90
CA ASP A 87 -7.70 -34.95 -24.66
C ASP A 87 -6.76 -34.46 -23.54
N ILE A 88 -7.05 -34.89 -22.31
CA ILE A 88 -6.29 -34.48 -21.12
C ILE A 88 -4.85 -35.01 -21.13
N PRO A 89 -4.57 -36.30 -21.45
CA PRO A 89 -3.21 -36.83 -21.50
C PRO A 89 -2.31 -36.07 -22.49
N TYR A 90 -2.82 -35.76 -23.69
CA TYR A 90 -2.08 -34.98 -24.67
C TYR A 90 -1.71 -33.58 -24.13
N MET A 91 -2.66 -32.89 -23.50
CA MET A 91 -2.42 -31.55 -22.96
C MET A 91 -1.50 -31.54 -21.73
N ALA A 92 -1.64 -32.52 -20.84
CA ALA A 92 -0.73 -32.71 -19.72
C ALA A 92 0.72 -32.82 -20.18
N LYS A 93 0.98 -33.67 -21.19
CA LYS A 93 2.31 -33.84 -21.79
C LYS A 93 2.81 -32.57 -22.49
N LYS A 94 1.94 -31.89 -23.25
CA LYS A 94 2.30 -30.68 -24.00
C LYS A 94 2.69 -29.52 -23.09
N GLU A 95 2.00 -29.35 -21.97
CA GLU A 95 2.21 -28.22 -21.06
C GLU A 95 3.09 -28.55 -19.84
N GLY A 96 3.59 -29.78 -19.73
CA GLY A 96 4.39 -30.22 -18.58
C GLY A 96 3.60 -30.26 -17.27
N LEU A 97 2.29 -30.51 -17.34
CA LEU A 97 1.38 -30.59 -16.20
C LEU A 97 1.07 -32.04 -15.85
N THR A 98 0.63 -32.27 -14.61
CA THR A 98 -0.02 -33.54 -14.27
C THR A 98 -1.40 -33.66 -14.93
N GLU A 99 -1.90 -34.87 -15.13
CA GLU A 99 -3.24 -35.08 -15.70
C GLU A 99 -4.35 -34.42 -14.85
N GLU A 100 -4.21 -34.40 -13.52
CA GLU A 100 -5.15 -33.72 -12.61
C GLU A 100 -5.15 -32.20 -12.84
N GLU A 101 -3.97 -31.59 -13.00
CA GLU A 101 -3.82 -30.15 -13.27
C GLU A 101 -4.37 -29.77 -14.64
N ALA A 102 -4.04 -30.55 -15.67
CA ALA A 102 -4.55 -30.34 -17.03
C ALA A 102 -6.09 -30.51 -17.07
N GLY A 103 -6.62 -31.56 -16.45
CA GLY A 103 -8.07 -31.80 -16.34
C GLY A 103 -8.77 -30.66 -15.59
N ARG A 104 -8.16 -30.14 -14.52
CA ARG A 104 -8.67 -28.99 -13.77
C ARG A 104 -8.67 -27.73 -14.63
N LYS A 105 -7.59 -27.45 -15.37
CA LYS A 105 -7.46 -26.28 -16.25
C LYS A 105 -8.59 -26.25 -17.28
N VAL A 106 -8.76 -27.32 -18.05
CA VAL A 106 -9.83 -27.46 -19.06
C VAL A 106 -11.21 -27.25 -18.45
N ARG A 107 -11.42 -27.82 -17.26
CA ARG A 107 -12.71 -27.70 -16.56
C ARG A 107 -13.05 -26.25 -16.25
N TYR A 108 -12.11 -25.48 -15.71
CA TYR A 108 -12.34 -24.07 -15.44
C TYR A 108 -12.43 -23.22 -16.71
N GLU A 109 -11.70 -23.56 -17.77
CA GLU A 109 -11.86 -22.90 -19.08
C GLU A 109 -13.26 -23.11 -19.65
N ALA A 110 -13.77 -24.35 -19.64
CA ALA A 110 -15.13 -24.68 -20.06
C ALA A 110 -16.19 -23.92 -19.24
N PHE A 111 -16.03 -23.89 -17.91
CA PHE A 111 -16.95 -23.15 -17.05
C PHE A 111 -16.93 -21.64 -17.36
N ASN A 112 -15.76 -21.05 -17.55
CA ASN A 112 -15.62 -19.63 -17.87
C ASN A 112 -16.19 -19.28 -19.23
N GLN A 113 -16.02 -20.15 -20.24
CA GLN A 113 -16.66 -19.95 -21.54
C GLN A 113 -18.18 -19.99 -21.43
N CYS A 114 -18.74 -20.92 -20.62
CA CYS A 114 -20.17 -21.04 -20.41
C CYS A 114 -20.72 -19.80 -19.71
N LEU A 115 -19.96 -19.34 -18.71
CA LEU A 115 -20.29 -18.17 -17.93
C LEU A 115 -20.39 -16.93 -18.82
N LYS A 116 -19.40 -16.70 -19.68
CA LYS A 116 -19.42 -15.58 -20.63
C LYS A 116 -20.56 -15.69 -21.65
N LYS A 117 -20.71 -16.85 -22.30
CA LYS A 117 -21.70 -17.07 -23.37
C LYS A 117 -23.13 -16.89 -22.88
N ASN A 118 -23.43 -17.38 -21.68
CA ASN A 118 -24.78 -17.38 -21.11
C ASN A 118 -25.01 -16.24 -20.11
N LYS A 119 -24.08 -15.28 -20.00
CA LYS A 119 -24.12 -14.16 -19.04
C LYS A 119 -24.38 -14.65 -17.60
N CYS A 120 -23.76 -15.76 -17.22
CA CYS A 120 -23.83 -16.26 -15.85
C CYS A 120 -22.94 -15.42 -14.93
N ASN A 121 -23.22 -15.46 -13.64
CA ASN A 121 -22.47 -14.72 -12.62
C ASN A 121 -21.89 -15.63 -11.53
N LYS A 122 -22.23 -16.93 -11.52
CA LYS A 122 -21.71 -17.92 -10.57
C LYS A 122 -21.25 -19.21 -11.25
N ILE A 123 -20.32 -19.92 -10.62
CA ILE A 123 -19.88 -21.27 -10.96
C ILE A 123 -20.00 -22.16 -9.72
N ALA A 124 -20.88 -23.16 -9.73
CA ALA A 124 -21.05 -24.10 -8.63
C ALA A 124 -20.27 -25.40 -8.86
N ILE A 125 -19.54 -25.85 -7.84
CA ILE A 125 -18.72 -27.08 -7.87
C ILE A 125 -18.99 -27.90 -6.60
N ALA A 126 -19.04 -29.22 -6.75
CA ALA A 126 -19.43 -30.16 -5.71
C ALA A 126 -18.26 -30.62 -4.82
N HIS A 127 -17.53 -29.69 -4.21
CA HIS A 127 -16.60 -30.05 -3.14
C HIS A 127 -17.34 -30.22 -1.81
N ASN A 128 -16.96 -31.22 -1.03
CA ASN A 128 -17.58 -31.57 0.25
C ASN A 128 -16.59 -31.50 1.43
N LYS A 129 -17.04 -31.81 2.66
CA LYS A 129 -16.19 -31.79 3.87
C LYS A 129 -14.97 -32.73 3.77
N ASN A 130 -15.11 -33.88 3.11
CA ASN A 130 -13.99 -34.81 2.92
C ASN A 130 -12.92 -34.19 2.01
N ASP A 131 -13.31 -33.54 0.90
CA ASP A 131 -12.36 -32.80 0.04
C ASP A 131 -11.64 -31.68 0.81
N ASN A 132 -12.35 -31.03 1.74
CA ASN A 132 -11.76 -30.02 2.61
C ASN A 132 -10.71 -30.62 3.56
N ALA A 133 -11.02 -31.74 4.20
CA ALA A 133 -10.10 -32.46 5.08
C ALA A 133 -8.86 -32.96 4.32
N GLU A 134 -9.06 -33.51 3.11
CA GLU A 134 -7.96 -33.92 2.22
C GLU A 134 -7.06 -32.74 1.87
N THR A 135 -7.65 -31.60 1.51
CA THR A 135 -6.91 -30.38 1.18
C THR A 135 -6.15 -29.85 2.40
N MET A 136 -6.76 -29.88 3.58
CA MET A 136 -6.13 -29.46 4.83
C MET A 136 -4.91 -30.33 5.17
N LEU A 137 -5.04 -31.67 5.12
CA LEU A 137 -3.92 -32.59 5.36
C LEU A 137 -2.83 -32.45 4.29
N PHE A 138 -3.22 -32.31 3.04
CA PHE A 138 -2.27 -32.13 1.95
C PHE A 138 -1.40 -30.87 2.14
N HIS A 139 -2.02 -29.75 2.54
CA HIS A 139 -1.31 -28.52 2.86
C HIS A 139 -0.48 -28.62 4.13
N LEU A 140 -0.98 -29.33 5.16
CA LEU A 140 -0.24 -29.59 6.39
C LEU A 140 1.05 -30.37 6.12
N PHE A 141 0.96 -31.48 5.38
CA PHE A 141 2.13 -32.31 5.04
C PHE A 141 3.11 -31.61 4.10
N ARG A 142 2.65 -30.66 3.27
CA ARG A 142 3.53 -29.82 2.44
C ARG A 142 4.19 -28.66 3.17
N GLY A 143 3.83 -28.37 4.43
CA GLY A 143 4.39 -27.26 5.19
C GLY A 143 3.77 -25.90 4.87
N SER A 144 2.44 -25.82 4.74
CA SER A 144 1.73 -24.56 4.48
C SER A 144 1.45 -23.75 5.76
N SER A 145 1.26 -22.44 5.62
CA SER A 145 0.84 -21.55 6.70
C SER A 145 -0.63 -21.74 7.11
N ILE A 146 -1.09 -21.01 8.14
CA ILE A 146 -2.49 -21.02 8.62
C ILE A 146 -3.48 -20.90 7.44
N LYS A 147 -3.18 -20.05 6.46
CA LYS A 147 -4.01 -19.85 5.27
C LYS A 147 -4.25 -21.15 4.50
N GLY A 148 -3.21 -21.98 4.34
CA GLY A 148 -3.33 -23.31 3.72
C GLY A 148 -4.18 -24.29 4.54
N LEU A 149 -4.12 -24.18 5.87
CA LEU A 149 -4.88 -25.02 6.79
C LEU A 149 -6.37 -24.64 6.89
N THR A 150 -6.77 -23.46 6.40
CA THR A 150 -8.20 -23.12 6.21
C THR A 150 -8.88 -24.00 5.15
N GLY A 151 -8.12 -24.82 4.42
CA GLY A 151 -8.64 -25.75 3.43
C GLY A 151 -9.26 -25.04 2.22
N ILE A 152 -10.40 -25.54 1.77
CA ILE A 152 -11.13 -25.02 0.61
C ILE A 152 -12.00 -23.84 1.05
N ASN A 153 -11.93 -22.72 0.33
CA ASN A 153 -12.82 -21.59 0.57
C ASN A 153 -14.25 -21.88 0.11
N PRO A 154 -15.30 -21.58 0.91
CA PRO A 154 -16.69 -21.82 0.52
C PRO A 154 -17.12 -21.02 -0.72
N LYS A 155 -16.62 -19.79 -0.83
CA LYS A 155 -16.83 -18.88 -1.96
C LYS A 155 -15.50 -18.22 -2.34
N ARG A 156 -15.19 -18.17 -3.64
CA ARG A 156 -14.02 -17.46 -4.17
C ARG A 156 -14.38 -16.85 -5.52
N ASP A 157 -14.37 -15.53 -5.61
CA ASP A 157 -14.82 -14.77 -6.78
C ASP A 157 -16.24 -15.20 -7.20
N VAL A 158 -16.38 -15.73 -8.42
CA VAL A 158 -17.63 -16.28 -8.97
C VAL A 158 -17.86 -17.74 -8.58
N ILE A 159 -16.89 -18.44 -7.98
CA ILE A 159 -16.98 -19.87 -7.67
C ILE A 159 -17.60 -20.08 -6.29
N ILE A 160 -18.62 -20.93 -6.22
CA ILE A 160 -19.33 -21.32 -5.00
C ILE A 160 -19.25 -22.84 -4.78
N ARG A 161 -19.23 -23.27 -3.51
CA ARG A 161 -19.13 -24.68 -3.11
C ARG A 161 -20.18 -25.02 -2.06
N PRO A 162 -21.45 -25.20 -2.46
CA PRO A 162 -22.57 -25.38 -1.53
C PRO A 162 -22.43 -26.61 -0.63
N LEU A 163 -21.87 -27.71 -1.16
CA LEU A 163 -21.75 -28.98 -0.44
C LEU A 163 -20.60 -29.02 0.57
N LEU A 164 -19.82 -27.95 0.73
CA LEU A 164 -18.65 -27.95 1.62
C LEU A 164 -19.01 -28.10 3.11
N CYS A 165 -20.29 -27.97 3.44
CA CYS A 165 -20.85 -28.17 4.78
C CYS A 165 -21.33 -29.60 5.07
N VAL A 166 -21.33 -30.51 4.09
CA VAL A 166 -21.80 -31.90 4.25
C VAL A 166 -20.68 -32.91 3.97
N THR A 167 -20.77 -34.09 4.57
CA THR A 167 -19.84 -35.21 4.34
C THR A 167 -20.25 -35.99 3.10
N ARG A 168 -19.31 -36.81 2.59
CA ARG A 168 -19.61 -37.74 1.50
C ARG A 168 -20.71 -38.73 1.87
N GLN A 169 -20.75 -39.20 3.12
CA GLN A 169 -21.77 -40.12 3.59
C GLN A 169 -23.16 -39.47 3.55
N GLU A 170 -23.29 -38.23 4.05
CA GLU A 170 -24.55 -37.48 4.00
C GLU A 170 -25.06 -37.27 2.56
N ILE A 171 -24.14 -37.07 1.61
CA ILE A 171 -24.45 -36.97 0.18
C ILE A 171 -25.00 -38.29 -0.36
N GLU A 172 -24.32 -39.41 -0.08
CA GLU A 172 -24.74 -40.73 -0.55
C GLU A 172 -26.07 -41.17 0.07
N ASP A 173 -26.27 -40.89 1.35
CA ASP A 173 -27.53 -41.14 2.07
C ASP A 173 -28.68 -40.35 1.45
N TYR A 174 -28.48 -39.05 1.17
CA TYR A 174 -29.49 -38.23 0.49
C TYR A 174 -29.87 -38.76 -0.89
N LEU A 175 -28.89 -39.15 -1.71
CA LEU A 175 -29.16 -39.70 -3.04
C LEU A 175 -29.94 -41.02 -2.94
N LYS A 176 -29.60 -41.87 -1.97
CA LYS A 176 -30.28 -43.13 -1.72
C LYS A 176 -31.72 -42.94 -1.24
N GLU A 177 -31.95 -42.03 -0.29
CA GLU A 177 -33.27 -41.68 0.23
C GLU A 177 -34.19 -41.14 -0.88
N ASN A 178 -33.65 -40.33 -1.78
CA ASN A 178 -34.38 -39.75 -2.91
C ASN A 178 -34.41 -40.66 -4.16
N LYS A 179 -33.82 -41.85 -4.10
CA LYS A 179 -33.74 -42.82 -5.22
C LYS A 179 -33.12 -42.22 -6.50
N ILE A 180 -32.10 -41.40 -6.32
CA ILE A 180 -31.37 -40.73 -7.40
C ILE A 180 -30.17 -41.58 -7.79
N ASN A 181 -30.09 -41.98 -9.06
CA ASN A 181 -28.96 -42.71 -9.60
C ASN A 181 -27.78 -41.76 -9.86
N PHE A 182 -26.56 -42.29 -9.79
CA PHE A 182 -25.33 -41.59 -10.14
C PHE A 182 -24.29 -42.57 -10.70
N CYS A 183 -23.30 -42.08 -11.43
CA CYS A 183 -22.20 -42.88 -11.94
C CYS A 183 -21.14 -43.11 -10.85
N THR A 184 -20.69 -44.35 -10.67
CA THR A 184 -19.56 -44.68 -9.79
C THR A 184 -18.25 -44.64 -10.56
N ASP A 185 -17.39 -43.70 -10.21
CA ASP A 185 -16.09 -43.51 -10.86
C ASP A 185 -15.04 -44.51 -10.37
N ARG A 186 -14.55 -45.38 -11.28
CA ARG A 186 -13.51 -46.39 -11.03
C ARG A 186 -12.12 -45.80 -10.77
N THR A 187 -11.78 -44.59 -11.21
CA THR A 187 -10.44 -44.02 -10.92
C THR A 187 -10.31 -43.51 -9.49
N ASN A 188 -11.40 -43.46 -8.72
CA ASN A 188 -11.29 -43.27 -7.28
C ASN A 188 -10.61 -44.46 -6.59
N LEU A 189 -10.38 -45.58 -7.27
CA LEU A 189 -9.77 -46.79 -6.70
C LEU A 189 -8.25 -46.87 -6.92
N THR A 190 -7.63 -45.95 -7.67
CA THR A 190 -6.18 -45.98 -7.92
C THR A 190 -5.42 -45.14 -6.90
N GLU A 191 -4.31 -45.67 -6.37
CA GLU A 191 -3.50 -45.01 -5.34
C GLU A 191 -2.37 -44.11 -5.89
N ASP A 192 -2.37 -43.83 -7.20
CA ASP A 192 -1.23 -43.18 -7.87
C ASP A 192 -1.02 -41.73 -7.39
N TYR A 193 -2.10 -41.06 -6.97
CA TYR A 193 -2.10 -39.64 -6.58
C TYR A 193 -2.02 -39.45 -5.07
N SER A 194 -1.26 -38.44 -4.62
CA SER A 194 -1.10 -38.11 -3.19
C SER A 194 -2.43 -37.88 -2.47
N ARG A 195 -3.42 -37.27 -3.14
CA ARG A 195 -4.77 -37.06 -2.59
C ARG A 195 -5.51 -38.37 -2.34
N ASN A 196 -5.43 -39.31 -3.27
CA ASN A 196 -6.05 -40.63 -3.10
C ASN A 196 -5.42 -41.40 -1.94
N LYS A 197 -4.09 -41.29 -1.75
CA LYS A 197 -3.41 -41.87 -0.57
C LYS A 197 -3.90 -41.26 0.74
N ILE A 198 -4.09 -39.93 0.79
CA ILE A 198 -4.65 -39.25 1.97
C ILE A 198 -6.07 -39.76 2.25
N ARG A 199 -6.93 -39.82 1.22
CA ARG A 199 -8.31 -40.30 1.35
C ARG A 199 -8.39 -41.74 1.87
N HIS A 200 -7.74 -42.67 1.19
CA HIS A 200 -7.93 -44.11 1.42
C HIS A 200 -7.11 -44.68 2.57
N ARG A 201 -5.99 -44.08 2.92
CA ARG A 201 -5.10 -44.62 3.98
C ARG A 201 -5.11 -43.79 5.24
N ILE A 202 -5.12 -42.46 5.12
CA ILE A 202 -4.96 -41.57 6.27
C ILE A 202 -6.32 -41.19 6.85
N LEU A 203 -7.21 -40.62 6.03
CA LEU A 203 -8.54 -40.21 6.47
C LEU A 203 -9.40 -41.42 6.84
N ALA A 204 -9.40 -42.48 6.03
CA ALA A 204 -10.11 -43.71 6.35
C ALA A 204 -9.67 -44.28 7.72
N TYR A 205 -8.37 -44.46 7.93
CA TYR A 205 -7.83 -44.93 9.22
C TYR A 205 -8.20 -44.00 10.38
N ALA A 206 -8.10 -42.67 10.18
CA ALA A 206 -8.50 -41.71 11.21
C ALA A 206 -9.99 -41.80 11.56
N GLN A 207 -10.87 -42.09 10.59
CA GLN A 207 -12.30 -42.25 10.84
C GLN A 207 -12.63 -43.59 11.48
N GLU A 208 -12.01 -44.68 11.03
CA GLU A 208 -12.30 -46.04 11.48
C GLU A 208 -11.67 -46.36 12.84
N GLU A 209 -10.41 -46.00 13.05
CA GLU A 209 -9.61 -46.47 14.18
C GLU A 209 -9.37 -45.39 15.26
N ILE A 210 -9.54 -44.11 14.94
CA ILE A 210 -9.29 -43.01 15.88
C ILE A 210 -10.60 -42.33 16.31
N ASN A 211 -11.35 -41.76 15.37
CA ASN A 211 -12.59 -41.06 15.65
C ASN A 211 -13.47 -40.95 14.40
N ALA A 212 -14.67 -41.54 14.43
CA ALA A 212 -15.64 -41.49 13.33
C ALA A 212 -15.96 -40.05 12.85
N LYS A 213 -15.87 -39.05 13.73
CA LYS A 213 -16.12 -37.63 13.43
C LYS A 213 -14.87 -36.83 13.04
N ALA A 214 -13.77 -37.49 12.67
CA ALA A 214 -12.51 -36.82 12.35
C ALA A 214 -12.67 -35.75 11.25
N VAL A 215 -13.40 -36.05 10.18
CA VAL A 215 -13.64 -35.12 9.06
C VAL A 215 -14.43 -33.89 9.52
N GLU A 216 -15.43 -34.05 10.36
CA GLU A 216 -16.22 -32.96 10.92
C GLU A 216 -15.39 -32.06 11.85
N HIS A 217 -14.56 -32.66 12.71
CA HIS A 217 -13.66 -31.89 13.57
C HIS A 217 -12.62 -31.11 12.77
N MET A 218 -12.09 -31.70 11.70
CA MET A 218 -11.18 -31.02 10.78
C MET A 218 -11.87 -29.86 10.05
N ALA A 219 -13.09 -30.07 9.55
CA ALA A 219 -13.88 -29.00 8.91
C ALA A 219 -14.19 -27.86 9.90
N HIS A 220 -14.55 -28.19 11.15
CA HIS A 220 -14.75 -27.19 12.21
C HIS A 220 -13.47 -26.39 12.47
N THR A 221 -12.33 -27.06 12.59
CA THR A 221 -11.02 -26.42 12.80
C THR A 221 -10.65 -25.51 11.64
N ALA A 222 -10.85 -25.95 10.40
CA ALA A 222 -10.62 -25.13 9.22
C ALA A 222 -11.46 -23.85 9.21
N ASN A 223 -12.71 -23.91 9.70
CA ASN A 223 -13.57 -22.73 9.83
C ASN A 223 -13.07 -21.78 10.94
N GLN A 224 -12.65 -22.29 12.10
CA GLN A 224 -12.05 -21.46 13.16
C GLN A 224 -10.77 -20.76 12.67
N LEU A 225 -9.90 -21.50 11.98
CA LEU A 225 -8.69 -20.94 11.38
C LEU A 225 -9.01 -19.87 10.34
N ARG A 226 -10.12 -19.99 9.59
CA ARG A 226 -10.56 -18.97 8.63
C ARG A 226 -10.98 -17.67 9.31
N LEU A 227 -11.61 -17.74 10.48
CA LEU A 227 -11.96 -16.55 11.27
C LEU A 227 -10.71 -15.84 11.79
N VAL A 228 -9.74 -16.61 12.29
CA VAL A 228 -8.44 -16.10 12.74
C VAL A 228 -7.67 -15.47 11.58
N GLU A 229 -7.62 -16.14 10.42
CA GLU A 229 -6.94 -15.63 9.24
C GLU A 229 -7.55 -14.30 8.77
N LYS A 230 -8.89 -14.21 8.70
CA LYS A 230 -9.57 -12.97 8.31
C LYS A 230 -9.28 -11.81 9.26
N TYR A 231 -9.18 -12.11 10.57
CA TYR A 231 -8.78 -11.11 11.55
C TYR A 231 -7.32 -10.67 11.35
N LEU A 232 -6.41 -11.61 11.11
CA LEU A 232 -5.00 -11.32 10.83
C LEU A 232 -4.85 -10.49 9.54
N GLU A 233 -5.50 -10.88 8.44
CA GLU A 233 -5.48 -10.13 7.17
C GLU A 233 -5.94 -8.68 7.37
N LYS A 234 -7.01 -8.46 8.15
CA LYS A 234 -7.50 -7.11 8.47
C LYS A 234 -6.44 -6.28 9.21
N ASN A 235 -5.79 -6.85 10.23
CA ASN A 235 -4.78 -6.12 11.01
C ASN A 235 -3.50 -5.88 10.19
N VAL A 236 -3.12 -6.85 9.36
CA VAL A 236 -2.03 -6.68 8.39
C VAL A 236 -2.33 -5.54 7.43
N GLU A 237 -3.56 -5.41 6.92
CA GLU A 237 -3.94 -4.31 6.03
C GLU A 237 -3.79 -2.95 6.71
N LEU A 238 -4.30 -2.82 7.94
CA LEU A 238 -4.22 -1.57 8.70
C LEU A 238 -2.78 -1.17 9.01
N ALA A 239 -1.95 -2.14 9.40
CA ALA A 239 -0.53 -1.90 9.65
C ALA A 239 0.22 -1.62 8.35
N TYR A 240 -0.11 -2.31 7.25
CA TYR A 240 0.47 -2.07 5.93
C TYR A 240 0.22 -0.63 5.45
N ASP A 241 -1.03 -0.17 5.48
CA ASP A 241 -1.42 1.19 5.09
C ASP A 241 -0.69 2.28 5.89
N ARG A 242 -0.33 1.98 7.15
CA ARG A 242 0.38 2.90 8.03
C ARG A 242 1.89 2.90 7.81
N ILE A 243 2.48 1.70 7.65
CA ILE A 243 3.93 1.47 7.71
C ILE A 243 4.59 1.54 6.33
N VAL A 244 3.84 1.21 5.27
CA VAL A 244 4.37 1.02 3.92
C VAL A 244 4.01 2.20 3.03
N ILE A 245 5.03 2.75 2.37
CA ILE A 245 4.90 3.82 1.38
C ILE A 245 5.31 3.28 0.01
N SER A 246 4.43 3.42 -0.99
CA SER A 246 4.73 3.07 -2.38
C SER A 246 5.50 4.21 -3.07
N GLY A 247 6.63 3.88 -3.67
CA GLY A 247 7.45 4.77 -4.50
C GLY A 247 7.08 4.74 -5.98
N LYS A 248 7.61 5.69 -6.75
CA LYS A 248 7.27 5.90 -8.19
C LYS A 248 7.72 4.76 -9.11
N ASP A 249 8.73 3.98 -8.72
CA ASP A 249 9.38 2.96 -9.57
C ASP A 249 9.12 1.52 -9.10
N ASN A 250 7.86 1.18 -8.81
CA ASN A 250 7.49 -0.14 -8.26
C ASN A 250 8.39 -0.54 -7.07
N SER A 251 8.54 0.39 -6.13
CA SER A 251 9.30 0.20 -4.90
C SER A 251 8.41 0.43 -3.69
N PHE A 252 8.69 -0.28 -2.61
CA PHE A 252 8.00 -0.14 -1.34
C PHE A 252 9.00 0.19 -0.25
N GLN A 253 8.71 1.22 0.53
CA GLN A 253 9.50 1.62 1.69
C GLN A 253 8.72 1.30 2.95
N MET A 254 9.36 0.61 3.90
CA MET A 254 8.75 0.20 5.16
C MET A 254 9.47 0.89 6.30
N ASN A 255 8.74 1.63 7.13
CA ASN A 255 9.33 2.29 8.29
C ASN A 255 9.87 1.26 9.29
N VAL A 256 11.18 1.32 9.60
CA VAL A 256 11.87 0.35 10.45
C VAL A 256 11.32 0.34 11.87
N LYS A 257 11.10 1.53 12.46
CA LYS A 257 10.68 1.65 13.86
C LYS A 257 9.26 1.16 14.05
N GLU A 258 8.36 1.55 13.15
CA GLU A 258 6.97 1.11 13.22
C GLU A 258 6.84 -0.38 12.94
N LEU A 259 7.58 -0.91 11.96
CA LEU A 259 7.60 -2.35 11.68
C LEU A 259 8.12 -3.15 12.89
N GLN A 260 9.13 -2.66 13.61
CA GLN A 260 9.64 -3.32 14.83
C GLN A 260 8.65 -3.33 16.00
N GLN A 261 7.71 -2.40 16.04
CA GLN A 261 6.70 -2.32 17.11
C GLN A 261 5.53 -3.26 16.90
N GLU A 262 5.33 -3.75 15.67
CA GLU A 262 4.28 -4.69 15.33
C GLU A 262 4.58 -6.11 15.81
N ASP A 263 3.52 -6.89 16.05
CA ASP A 263 3.65 -8.31 16.37
C ASP A 263 4.30 -9.08 15.21
N PRO A 264 5.12 -10.13 15.48
CA PRO A 264 5.83 -10.87 14.43
C PRO A 264 4.92 -11.40 13.30
N VAL A 265 3.69 -11.80 13.61
CA VAL A 265 2.73 -12.27 12.60
C VAL A 265 2.28 -11.14 11.65
N ILE A 266 2.17 -9.92 12.17
CA ILE A 266 1.82 -8.73 11.37
C ILE A 266 3.02 -8.31 10.52
N GLN A 267 4.22 -8.31 11.10
CA GLN A 267 5.46 -8.06 10.36
C GLN A 267 5.59 -8.99 9.16
N GLN A 268 5.42 -10.31 9.36
CA GLN A 268 5.45 -11.30 8.28
C GLN A 268 4.39 -11.03 7.21
N GLY A 269 3.16 -10.69 7.62
CA GLY A 269 2.07 -10.36 6.70
C GLY A 269 2.37 -9.12 5.86
N ILE A 270 2.97 -8.08 6.43
CA ILE A 270 3.39 -6.87 5.70
C ILE A 270 4.43 -7.22 4.64
N ILE A 271 5.47 -7.97 5.02
CA ILE A 271 6.52 -8.40 4.07
C ILE A 271 5.92 -9.23 2.93
N GLN A 272 5.02 -10.17 3.24
CA GLN A 272 4.31 -10.95 2.21
C GLN A 272 3.52 -10.07 1.25
N LYS A 273 2.80 -9.05 1.75
CA LYS A 273 2.08 -8.09 0.90
C LYS A 273 3.03 -7.28 0.02
N VAL A 274 4.17 -6.84 0.54
CA VAL A 274 5.19 -6.14 -0.26
C VAL A 274 5.74 -7.05 -1.37
N PHE A 275 6.06 -8.30 -1.08
CA PHE A 275 6.46 -9.28 -2.10
C PHE A 275 5.40 -9.44 -3.18
N TYR A 276 4.13 -9.61 -2.80
CA TYR A 276 3.03 -9.74 -3.75
C TYR A 276 2.86 -8.48 -4.59
N GLY A 277 2.98 -7.29 -3.99
CA GLY A 277 2.93 -6.01 -4.70
C GLY A 277 4.03 -5.86 -5.75
N LEU A 278 5.23 -6.38 -5.46
CA LEU A 278 6.38 -6.32 -6.38
C LEU A 278 6.31 -7.36 -7.51
N ALA A 279 6.00 -8.62 -7.18
CA ALA A 279 6.07 -9.74 -8.11
C ALA A 279 4.73 -10.10 -8.78
N GLY A 280 3.59 -9.63 -8.24
CA GLY A 280 2.24 -10.05 -8.65
C GLY A 280 1.90 -11.52 -8.32
N ARG A 281 2.85 -12.26 -7.72
CA ARG A 281 2.74 -13.67 -7.34
C ARG A 281 3.61 -13.97 -6.13
N LEU A 282 3.20 -14.97 -5.35
CA LEU A 282 3.97 -15.50 -4.20
C LEU A 282 4.52 -16.91 -4.46
N LYS A 283 4.47 -17.38 -5.71
CA LYS A 283 5.16 -18.62 -6.08
C LYS A 283 6.65 -18.45 -5.72
N ASP A 284 7.36 -19.51 -5.33
CA ASP A 284 8.80 -19.45 -4.99
C ASP A 284 9.21 -18.52 -3.80
N ILE A 285 8.24 -17.89 -3.10
CA ILE A 285 8.49 -17.09 -1.89
C ILE A 285 8.19 -17.93 -0.65
N ASP A 286 9.23 -18.58 -0.14
CA ASP A 286 9.18 -19.34 1.13
C ASP A 286 9.37 -18.47 2.39
N ALA A 287 9.08 -19.06 3.56
CA ALA A 287 9.25 -18.42 4.87
C ALA A 287 10.66 -17.87 5.10
N VAL A 288 11.69 -18.55 4.58
CA VAL A 288 13.10 -18.13 4.66
C VAL A 288 13.29 -16.74 4.02
N HIS A 289 12.63 -16.43 2.91
CA HIS A 289 12.76 -15.13 2.26
C HIS A 289 12.16 -14.00 3.11
N ILE A 290 11.05 -14.28 3.80
CA ILE A 290 10.42 -13.33 4.72
C ILE A 290 11.34 -13.08 5.91
N GLU A 291 11.89 -14.14 6.50
CA GLU A 291 12.83 -14.07 7.62
C GLU A 291 14.11 -13.31 7.25
N LEU A 292 14.63 -13.49 6.03
CA LEU A 292 15.77 -12.73 5.54
C LEU A 292 15.50 -11.22 5.52
N VAL A 293 14.33 -10.80 5.04
CA VAL A 293 13.93 -9.38 5.02
C VAL A 293 13.75 -8.84 6.44
N LEU A 294 13.05 -9.58 7.31
CA LEU A 294 12.90 -9.19 8.71
C LEU A 294 14.25 -9.11 9.44
N GLY A 295 15.20 -9.98 9.08
CA GLY A 295 16.56 -9.95 9.58
C GLY A 295 17.29 -8.63 9.30
N LEU A 296 16.91 -7.85 8.27
CA LEU A 296 17.46 -6.52 8.02
C LEU A 296 17.10 -5.50 9.10
N LEU A 297 16.08 -5.75 9.93
CA LEU A 297 15.73 -4.88 11.04
C LEU A 297 16.90 -4.69 12.00
N GLU A 298 17.70 -5.74 12.21
CA GLU A 298 18.83 -5.78 13.15
C GLU A 298 20.19 -5.51 12.49
N LYS A 299 20.24 -5.33 11.16
CA LYS A 299 21.49 -5.14 10.41
C LYS A 299 21.89 -3.67 10.30
N GLU A 300 23.18 -3.45 10.06
CA GLU A 300 23.73 -2.13 9.79
C GLU A 300 23.15 -1.51 8.51
N VAL A 301 23.05 -0.18 8.51
CA VAL A 301 22.58 0.60 7.36
C VAL A 301 23.46 0.36 6.13
N GLY A 302 22.81 0.20 4.98
CA GLY A 302 23.45 -0.10 3.69
C GLY A 302 23.60 -1.59 3.40
N LYS A 303 23.20 -2.49 4.31
CA LYS A 303 23.08 -3.92 4.01
C LYS A 303 21.96 -4.15 3.00
N GLN A 304 22.22 -5.06 2.06
CA GLN A 304 21.32 -5.40 0.97
C GLN A 304 21.16 -6.92 0.86
N LEU A 305 20.00 -7.35 0.38
CA LEU A 305 19.66 -8.73 0.08
C LEU A 305 19.11 -8.83 -1.34
N HIS A 306 19.48 -9.92 -2.00
CA HIS A 306 18.88 -10.32 -3.27
C HIS A 306 17.90 -11.46 -3.00
N LEU A 307 16.69 -11.31 -3.52
CA LEU A 307 15.54 -12.17 -3.29
C LEU A 307 15.03 -12.69 -4.65
N PRO A 308 14.15 -13.70 -4.66
CA PRO A 308 13.54 -14.20 -5.89
C PRO A 308 12.88 -13.08 -6.71
N TYR A 309 12.70 -13.32 -8.01
CA TYR A 309 12.11 -12.36 -8.96
C TYR A 309 12.90 -11.06 -9.15
N GLY A 310 14.22 -11.09 -8.90
CA GLY A 310 15.07 -9.91 -9.03
C GLY A 310 14.76 -8.82 -7.99
N ILE A 311 14.05 -9.18 -6.92
CA ILE A 311 13.71 -8.26 -5.84
C ILE A 311 14.97 -8.01 -5.01
N GLN A 312 15.22 -6.75 -4.70
CA GLN A 312 16.28 -6.33 -3.81
C GLN A 312 15.69 -5.64 -2.59
N ALA A 313 16.17 -6.00 -1.40
CA ALA A 313 15.82 -5.34 -0.15
C ALA A 313 17.05 -4.63 0.42
N VAL A 314 16.93 -3.35 0.79
CA VAL A 314 18.04 -2.52 1.28
C VAL A 314 17.65 -1.86 2.60
N LYS A 315 18.55 -1.96 3.60
CA LYS A 315 18.39 -1.30 4.89
C LYS A 315 18.85 0.15 4.81
N GLY A 316 17.91 1.08 4.90
CA GLY A 316 18.17 2.51 5.14
C GLY A 316 18.22 2.87 6.63
N TYR A 317 18.35 4.16 6.93
CA TYR A 317 18.34 4.66 8.32
C TYR A 317 16.94 4.57 8.94
N GLU A 318 15.91 5.01 8.22
CA GLU A 318 14.52 5.03 8.71
C GLU A 318 13.64 3.97 8.05
N HIS A 319 14.01 3.52 6.85
CA HIS A 319 13.19 2.63 6.04
C HIS A 319 13.98 1.40 5.58
N ILE A 320 13.30 0.27 5.41
CA ILE A 320 13.75 -0.82 4.53
C ILE A 320 13.06 -0.61 3.18
N THR A 321 13.84 -0.53 2.11
CA THR A 321 13.32 -0.37 0.76
C THR A 321 13.39 -1.69 0.02
N MET A 322 12.28 -2.11 -0.57
CA MET A 322 12.21 -3.24 -1.48
C MET A 322 11.82 -2.78 -2.88
N SER A 323 12.54 -3.23 -3.90
CA SER A 323 12.28 -2.86 -5.29
C SER A 323 12.68 -3.99 -6.24
N VAL A 324 12.05 -4.06 -7.41
CA VAL A 324 12.50 -4.95 -8.48
C VAL A 324 13.65 -4.28 -9.21
N ASN A 325 14.80 -4.94 -9.32
CA ASN A 325 15.88 -4.45 -10.14
C ASN A 325 15.57 -4.78 -11.61
N SER A 326 15.32 -3.75 -12.43
CA SER A 326 14.92 -3.90 -13.84
C SER A 326 16.01 -4.50 -14.75
N ASP A 327 17.20 -4.79 -14.20
CA ASP A 327 18.36 -5.30 -14.93
C ASP A 327 18.55 -6.83 -14.84
N ILE A 328 17.57 -7.59 -14.31
CA ILE A 328 17.62 -9.06 -14.28
C ILE A 328 16.40 -9.63 -15.00
N PRO A 329 16.55 -10.21 -16.21
CA PRO A 329 15.46 -10.92 -16.86
C PRO A 329 15.06 -12.16 -16.06
N ASP A 330 13.77 -12.50 -16.14
CA ASP A 330 13.16 -13.74 -15.68
C ASP A 330 14.12 -14.93 -15.87
N CYS A 331 14.43 -15.64 -14.78
CA CYS A 331 15.41 -16.72 -14.73
C CYS A 331 14.93 -18.04 -15.39
N ASN A 332 14.34 -17.94 -16.59
CA ASN A 332 13.90 -19.09 -17.39
C ASN A 332 14.29 -19.02 -18.88
N ASN A 333 15.12 -18.08 -19.33
CA ASN A 333 15.67 -18.11 -20.69
C ASN A 333 17.18 -17.85 -20.65
N GLU A 334 17.95 -18.92 -20.87
CA GLU A 334 19.38 -18.85 -21.16
C GLU A 334 19.59 -18.26 -22.55
N GLU A 335 20.40 -17.20 -22.66
CA GLU A 335 21.43 -17.05 -23.69
C GLU A 335 22.52 -16.06 -23.20
N PRO A 336 23.81 -16.39 -23.29
CA PRO A 336 24.89 -15.58 -22.73
C PRO A 336 25.40 -14.59 -23.78
N GLY A 337 25.08 -13.30 -23.62
CA GLY A 337 25.69 -12.29 -24.48
C GLY A 337 25.06 -10.91 -24.42
N ASN A 338 25.34 -10.14 -23.36
CA ASN A 338 25.78 -8.75 -23.48
C ASN A 338 25.97 -8.14 -22.10
N ILE A 339 27.23 -7.88 -21.75
CA ILE A 339 27.62 -7.06 -20.61
C ILE A 339 27.14 -5.63 -20.93
N SER A 340 25.95 -5.28 -20.44
CA SER A 340 25.47 -3.91 -20.46
C SER A 340 25.96 -3.20 -19.20
N LYS A 341 26.63 -2.08 -19.42
CA LYS A 341 27.42 -1.32 -18.46
C LYS A 341 26.61 -0.94 -17.23
N LYS A 342 27.22 -1.10 -16.05
CA LYS A 342 26.85 -0.36 -14.83
C LYS A 342 26.51 1.08 -15.23
N LYS A 343 25.36 1.58 -14.78
CA LYS A 343 25.05 3.00 -14.76
C LYS A 343 26.05 3.64 -13.79
N GLU A 344 27.22 3.97 -14.29
CA GLU A 344 28.16 4.85 -13.61
C GLU A 344 27.42 6.17 -13.42
N THR A 345 27.16 6.56 -12.18
CA THR A 345 27.00 7.97 -11.84
C THR A 345 28.29 8.65 -12.28
N THR A 346 28.30 9.22 -13.49
CA THR A 346 29.41 10.01 -13.98
C THR A 346 29.53 11.22 -13.07
N GLY A 347 30.52 11.22 -12.18
CA GLY A 347 30.88 12.42 -11.42
C GLY A 347 31.16 13.55 -12.40
N PHE A 348 30.80 14.78 -12.02
CA PHE A 348 31.05 15.96 -12.84
C PHE A 348 32.24 16.75 -12.32
N GLU A 349 32.89 17.51 -13.19
CA GLU A 349 33.93 18.46 -12.84
C GLU A 349 33.90 19.64 -13.83
N HIS A 350 33.77 20.86 -13.29
CA HIS A 350 33.80 22.09 -14.08
C HIS A 350 34.84 23.05 -13.51
N ILE A 351 35.71 23.56 -14.37
CA ILE A 351 36.66 24.62 -14.01
C ILE A 351 35.89 25.94 -13.90
N LEU A 352 36.03 26.63 -12.76
CA LEU A 352 35.43 27.94 -12.57
C LEU A 352 36.24 29.03 -13.28
N LYS A 353 35.55 29.84 -14.09
CA LYS A 353 36.10 31.09 -14.62
C LYS A 353 36.22 32.11 -13.50
N ILE A 354 37.43 32.59 -13.24
CA ILE A 354 37.73 33.60 -12.21
C ILE A 354 38.57 34.74 -12.82
N PRO A 355 38.06 35.98 -12.91
CA PRO A 355 36.67 36.40 -12.69
C PRO A 355 35.76 35.98 -13.85
N GLY A 356 34.48 35.74 -13.59
CA GLY A 356 33.51 35.43 -14.65
C GLY A 356 32.28 34.68 -14.16
N GLU A 357 31.47 34.23 -15.10
CA GLU A 357 30.28 33.40 -14.84
C GLU A 357 30.47 32.02 -15.48
N THR A 358 30.21 30.97 -14.71
CA THR A 358 30.31 29.57 -15.13
C THR A 358 28.97 28.90 -14.86
N TYR A 359 28.29 28.46 -15.92
CA TYR A 359 27.05 27.69 -15.79
C TYR A 359 27.37 26.20 -15.62
N ILE A 360 26.71 25.55 -14.66
CA ILE A 360 26.91 24.14 -14.34
C ILE A 360 25.61 23.41 -14.52
N SER A 361 25.55 22.60 -15.57
CA SER A 361 24.38 21.84 -15.98
C SER A 361 23.87 20.87 -14.91
N GLU A 362 24.77 20.23 -14.17
CA GLU A 362 24.49 19.11 -13.26
C GLU A 362 23.81 19.58 -11.98
N ILE A 363 23.99 20.85 -11.63
CA ILE A 363 23.27 21.48 -10.53
C ILE A 363 22.25 22.48 -11.03
N ASN A 364 22.24 22.84 -12.32
CA ASN A 364 21.40 23.88 -12.91
C ASN A 364 21.58 25.27 -12.27
N HIS A 365 22.85 25.66 -12.03
CA HIS A 365 23.19 26.95 -11.43
C HIS A 365 24.25 27.68 -12.23
N SER A 366 24.15 29.02 -12.25
CA SER A 366 25.27 29.87 -12.67
C SER A 366 26.08 30.30 -11.45
N ILE A 367 27.37 29.99 -11.47
CA ILE A 367 28.33 30.47 -10.47
C ILE A 367 28.99 31.73 -10.99
N ARG A 368 28.77 32.83 -10.30
CA ARG A 368 29.44 34.10 -10.58
C ARG A 368 30.60 34.30 -9.63
N THR A 369 31.78 34.59 -10.16
CA THR A 369 32.99 34.85 -9.39
C THR A 369 33.52 36.26 -9.66
N ARG A 370 34.03 36.90 -8.60
CA ARG A 370 34.68 38.22 -8.68
C ARG A 370 35.91 38.25 -7.78
N ILE A 371 36.94 38.96 -8.22
CA ILE A 371 38.12 39.27 -7.38
C ILE A 371 37.94 40.67 -6.82
N ILE A 372 37.95 40.78 -5.49
CA ILE A 372 37.82 42.04 -4.77
C ILE A 372 39.12 42.28 -4.01
N LYS A 373 39.70 43.48 -4.13
CA LYS A 373 40.87 43.86 -3.32
C LYS A 373 40.42 44.06 -1.87
N TYR A 374 41.08 43.40 -0.93
CA TYR A 374 40.72 43.51 0.49
C TYR A 374 40.94 44.95 0.99
N LYS A 375 39.96 45.48 1.72
CA LYS A 375 40.03 46.75 2.44
C LYS A 375 39.58 46.48 3.89
N LYS A 376 40.31 47.04 4.87
CA LYS A 376 39.86 47.02 6.28
C LYS A 376 38.44 47.60 6.35
N ASN A 377 37.52 46.89 7.02
CA ASN A 377 36.09 47.19 7.23
C ASN A 377 35.06 46.64 6.20
N LEU A 378 35.39 45.60 5.41
CA LEU A 378 34.37 44.89 4.62
C LEU A 378 33.54 43.93 5.49
N ILE A 379 32.21 43.97 5.36
CA ILE A 379 31.28 43.07 6.07
C ILE A 379 31.21 41.75 5.30
N ILE A 380 31.59 40.64 5.93
CA ILE A 380 31.48 39.30 5.35
C ILE A 380 29.98 38.95 5.16
N PRO A 381 29.54 38.57 3.94
CA PRO A 381 28.17 38.15 3.70
C PRO A 381 27.74 37.02 4.63
N LYS A 382 26.56 37.17 5.26
CA LYS A 382 25.95 36.15 6.14
C LYS A 382 24.91 35.29 5.41
N ASP A 383 24.60 35.58 4.16
CA ASP A 383 23.64 34.82 3.36
C ASP A 383 24.23 33.47 2.90
N GLY A 384 23.37 32.48 2.64
CA GLY A 384 23.78 31.12 2.25
C GLY A 384 24.45 31.04 0.86
N TYR A 385 24.16 32.00 -0.01
CA TYR A 385 24.40 31.94 -1.45
C TYR A 385 25.66 32.67 -1.93
N THR A 386 26.17 33.63 -1.14
CA THR A 386 27.43 34.33 -1.42
C THR A 386 28.47 33.95 -0.37
N LYS A 387 29.63 33.49 -0.81
CA LYS A 387 30.77 33.15 0.06
C LYS A 387 32.03 33.85 -0.40
N TRP A 388 32.78 34.37 0.57
CA TRP A 388 34.07 35.01 0.37
C TRP A 388 35.19 34.07 0.80
N PHE A 389 36.15 33.86 -0.09
CA PHE A 389 37.34 33.06 0.14
C PHE A 389 38.59 33.93 0.03
N ASP A 390 39.59 33.62 0.84
CA ASP A 390 40.92 34.22 0.71
C ASP A 390 41.58 33.70 -0.57
N TYR A 391 41.70 34.57 -1.57
CA TYR A 391 42.24 34.21 -2.88
C TYR A 391 43.74 33.91 -2.80
N ASP A 392 44.45 34.50 -1.84
CA ASP A 392 45.91 34.33 -1.69
C ASP A 392 46.29 32.93 -1.18
N LYS A 393 45.32 32.14 -0.70
CA LYS A 393 45.52 30.79 -0.18
C LYS A 393 45.23 29.67 -1.20
N ILE A 394 44.73 30.02 -2.39
CA ILE A 394 44.36 29.07 -3.44
C ILE A 394 45.61 28.70 -4.25
N ASN A 395 45.92 27.40 -4.34
CA ASN A 395 47.16 26.93 -4.98
C ASN A 395 46.94 26.26 -6.34
N ASN A 396 45.73 25.79 -6.63
CA ASN A 396 45.37 25.12 -7.87
C ASN A 396 44.18 25.82 -8.54
N THR A 397 43.85 25.35 -9.74
CA THR A 397 42.62 25.77 -10.43
C THR A 397 41.39 25.38 -9.60
N VAL A 398 40.54 26.35 -9.29
CA VAL A 398 39.30 26.12 -8.56
C VAL A 398 38.31 25.40 -9.47
N VAL A 399 37.86 24.24 -9.02
CA VAL A 399 36.87 23.43 -9.74
C VAL A 399 35.65 23.19 -8.86
N ILE A 400 34.51 22.97 -9.49
CA ILE A 400 33.32 22.43 -8.83
C ILE A 400 33.06 21.04 -9.35
N ARG A 401 33.01 20.06 -8.45
CA ARG A 401 32.98 18.65 -8.83
C ARG A 401 32.30 17.75 -7.81
N SER A 402 32.01 16.52 -8.23
CA SER A 402 31.71 15.41 -7.32
C SER A 402 32.93 15.04 -6.47
N ARG A 403 32.69 14.30 -5.37
CA ARG A 403 33.77 13.86 -4.46
C ARG A 403 34.76 12.90 -5.16
N ASN A 404 36.03 13.06 -4.81
CA ASN A 404 37.13 12.18 -5.23
C ASN A 404 37.76 11.48 -4.02
N SER A 405 38.45 10.37 -4.29
CA SER A 405 39.24 9.69 -3.27
C SER A 405 40.38 10.59 -2.81
N GLY A 406 40.48 10.83 -1.50
CA GLY A 406 41.49 11.71 -0.91
C GLY A 406 40.97 13.09 -0.51
N ASP A 407 39.73 13.44 -0.87
CA ASP A 407 39.12 14.74 -0.53
C ASP A 407 39.04 14.98 0.98
N TYR A 408 39.44 16.17 1.40
CA TYR A 408 39.40 16.61 2.79
C TYR A 408 38.97 18.08 2.91
N ILE A 409 38.38 18.43 4.06
CA ILE A 409 38.04 19.80 4.44
C ILE A 409 38.66 20.15 5.79
N GLN A 410 39.02 21.41 6.00
CA GLN A 410 39.49 21.88 7.31
C GLN A 410 38.32 22.43 8.13
N ILE A 411 38.04 21.81 9.27
CA ILE A 411 36.87 22.09 10.10
C ILE A 411 37.16 22.96 11.33
N ASP A 412 38.44 23.12 11.70
CA ASP A 412 38.90 23.95 12.83
C ASP A 412 40.21 24.69 12.46
N SER A 413 40.36 25.90 13.00
CA SER A 413 41.50 26.81 12.84
C SER A 413 42.48 26.77 14.02
N LYS A 414 42.12 26.14 15.16
CA LYS A 414 42.95 26.09 16.37
C LYS A 414 44.02 24.99 16.30
N LYS A 415 45.27 25.35 16.67
CA LYS A 415 46.31 24.38 17.06
C LYS A 415 45.97 23.82 18.44
N GLY A 416 45.38 22.63 18.53
CA GLY A 416 45.12 21.96 19.81
C GLY A 416 44.52 20.55 19.69
N SER A 417 45.18 19.59 20.34
CA SER A 417 44.78 18.18 20.60
C SER A 417 44.90 17.18 19.42
N PRO A 418 45.88 16.25 19.44
CA PRO A 418 46.02 15.25 18.40
C PRO A 418 44.84 14.27 18.43
N GLN A 419 44.40 13.80 17.26
CA GLN A 419 43.59 12.58 17.19
C GLN A 419 44.43 11.42 17.70
N LEU A 420 43.98 10.79 18.78
CA LEU A 420 44.55 9.57 19.33
C LEU A 420 44.52 8.49 18.23
N GLY A 421 45.68 8.05 17.76
CA GLY A 421 45.81 6.94 16.78
C GLY A 421 46.54 7.23 15.47
N SER A 422 47.23 8.37 15.29
CA SER A 422 48.02 8.61 14.08
C SER A 422 49.39 7.90 14.13
N PRO A 423 49.81 7.16 13.08
CA PRO A 423 51.14 6.52 13.03
C PRO A 423 52.28 7.54 13.10
N GLN A 424 53.33 7.22 13.85
CA GLN A 424 54.54 8.04 13.97
C GLN A 424 55.24 8.20 12.61
N GLY A 425 55.42 9.44 12.17
CA GLY A 425 56.16 9.80 10.96
C GLY A 425 55.46 10.75 9.98
N VAL A 426 54.21 11.15 10.24
CA VAL A 426 53.47 12.12 9.40
C VAL A 426 53.26 13.42 10.16
N SER A 427 53.63 14.54 9.55
CA SER A 427 53.38 15.88 10.08
C SER A 427 51.90 16.04 10.48
N PRO A 428 51.59 16.55 11.68
CA PRO A 428 50.22 16.59 12.18
C PRO A 428 49.36 17.53 11.35
N GLN A 429 48.38 16.97 10.64
CA GLN A 429 47.41 17.71 9.83
C GLN A 429 46.22 18.14 10.70
N TRP A 430 46.46 19.11 11.58
CA TRP A 430 45.48 19.64 12.54
C TRP A 430 44.19 20.13 11.85
N GLY A 431 43.03 19.71 12.36
CA GLY A 431 41.72 20.20 11.91
C GLY A 431 41.22 19.68 10.56
N ARG A 432 41.93 18.74 9.90
CA ARG A 432 41.48 18.14 8.62
C ARG A 432 40.56 16.95 8.83
N LYS A 433 39.49 16.88 8.03
CA LYS A 433 38.53 15.77 8.02
C LYS A 433 38.28 15.32 6.59
N LYS A 434 38.32 14.00 6.34
CA LYS A 434 37.97 13.42 5.04
C LYS A 434 36.49 13.71 4.74
N ILE A 435 36.17 14.04 3.48
CA ILE A 435 34.78 14.26 3.06
C ILE A 435 33.89 13.04 3.31
N LYS A 436 34.44 11.84 3.10
CA LYS A 436 33.77 10.58 3.45
C LYS A 436 33.32 10.55 4.92
N SER A 437 34.22 10.91 5.85
CA SER A 437 33.92 10.92 7.29
C SER A 437 32.94 12.05 7.63
N LEU A 438 33.06 13.21 6.98
CA LEU A 438 32.10 14.31 7.17
C LEU A 438 30.67 13.88 6.80
N PHE A 439 30.47 13.24 5.65
CA PHE A 439 29.15 12.77 5.21
C PHE A 439 28.59 11.64 6.06
N ILE A 440 29.44 10.75 6.60
CA ILE A 440 29.01 9.71 7.54
C ILE A 440 28.48 10.35 8.84
N ASP A 441 29.23 11.29 9.43
CA ASP A 441 28.83 11.93 10.67
C ASP A 441 27.55 12.76 10.52
N LYS A 442 27.31 13.28 9.30
CA LYS A 442 26.08 13.99 8.93
C LYS A 442 24.94 13.07 8.48
N LYS A 443 25.14 11.75 8.51
CA LYS A 443 24.16 10.75 8.09
C LYS A 443 23.63 10.96 6.65
N VAL A 444 24.46 11.49 5.75
CA VAL A 444 24.11 11.65 4.35
C VAL A 444 23.97 10.26 3.70
N PRO A 445 22.83 9.91 3.07
CA PRO A 445 22.63 8.63 2.38
C PRO A 445 23.69 8.37 1.30
N ARG A 446 24.08 7.11 1.09
CA ARG A 446 25.20 6.77 0.19
C ARG A 446 24.95 7.24 -1.25
N GLU A 447 23.73 7.09 -1.73
CA GLU A 447 23.24 7.48 -3.07
C GLU A 447 23.43 8.99 -3.32
N GLU A 448 23.26 9.81 -2.28
CA GLU A 448 23.28 11.28 -2.39
C GLU A 448 24.69 11.88 -2.26
N ARG A 449 25.68 11.11 -1.79
CA ARG A 449 27.01 11.66 -1.52
C ARG A 449 27.78 12.08 -2.77
N ASP A 450 27.49 11.45 -3.91
CA ASP A 450 28.15 11.74 -5.19
C ASP A 450 27.48 12.89 -5.95
N SER A 451 26.24 13.25 -5.58
CA SER A 451 25.50 14.38 -6.14
C SER A 451 25.73 15.70 -5.39
N ILE A 452 26.31 15.68 -4.18
CA ILE A 452 26.67 16.89 -3.44
C ILE A 452 27.83 17.61 -4.15
N PRO A 453 27.64 18.84 -4.64
CA PRO A 453 28.69 19.59 -5.32
C PRO A 453 29.74 20.09 -4.32
N LEU A 454 31.02 19.94 -4.68
CA LEU A 454 32.15 20.40 -3.89
C LEU A 454 32.96 21.43 -4.66
N LEU A 455 33.19 22.59 -4.05
CA LEU A 455 34.17 23.55 -4.53
C LEU A 455 35.55 23.13 -4.03
N ALA A 456 36.46 22.82 -4.94
CA ALA A 456 37.74 22.20 -4.63
C ALA A 456 38.94 22.98 -5.19
N ASP A 457 39.99 23.05 -4.37
CA ASP A 457 41.36 23.43 -4.73
C ASP A 457 42.22 22.16 -4.63
N GLY A 458 42.33 21.44 -5.75
CA GLY A 458 42.88 20.09 -5.77
C GLY A 458 42.04 19.11 -4.94
N ASN A 459 42.65 18.48 -3.93
CA ASN A 459 41.96 17.60 -2.96
C ASN A 459 41.47 18.33 -1.69
N HIS A 460 41.79 19.62 -1.54
CA HIS A 460 41.30 20.42 -0.42
C HIS A 460 39.97 21.07 -0.82
N ILE A 461 38.90 20.64 -0.15
CA ILE A 461 37.57 21.20 -0.38
C ILE A 461 37.49 22.56 0.31
N MET A 462 37.24 23.60 -0.49
CA MET A 462 37.03 24.98 -0.07
C MET A 462 35.62 25.16 0.50
N TRP A 463 34.62 24.54 -0.14
CA TRP A 463 33.21 24.66 0.25
C TRP A 463 32.43 23.41 -0.15
N VAL A 464 31.72 22.82 0.83
CA VAL A 464 30.66 21.84 0.57
C VAL A 464 29.39 22.64 0.32
N ILE A 465 28.90 22.66 -0.93
CA ILE A 465 27.74 23.49 -1.30
C ILE A 465 26.52 23.08 -0.46
N GLY A 466 25.78 24.07 0.07
CA GLY A 466 24.65 23.85 0.97
C GLY A 466 25.01 23.51 2.42
N ASP A 467 26.31 23.43 2.76
CA ASP A 467 26.77 23.08 4.10
C ASP A 467 27.75 24.11 4.67
N ARG A 468 29.07 23.89 4.50
CA ARG A 468 30.10 24.68 5.20
C ARG A 468 31.30 25.00 4.34
N ILE A 469 31.88 26.17 4.61
CA ILE A 469 33.20 26.55 4.10
C ILE A 469 34.31 25.97 4.96
N SER A 470 35.45 25.73 4.33
CA SER A 470 36.69 25.30 4.96
C SER A 470 37.31 26.45 5.75
N GLU A 471 37.72 26.21 6.99
CA GLU A 471 38.38 27.21 7.83
C GLU A 471 39.68 27.73 7.20
N ALA A 472 40.34 26.91 6.37
CA ALA A 472 41.59 27.27 5.70
C ALA A 472 41.45 28.47 4.74
N TYR A 473 40.29 28.61 4.10
CA TYR A 473 40.06 29.59 3.04
C TYR A 473 39.26 30.81 3.52
N LYS A 474 39.02 30.95 4.82
CA LYS A 474 38.36 32.15 5.36
C LYS A 474 39.25 33.37 5.21
N VAL A 475 38.63 34.49 4.86
CA VAL A 475 39.23 35.82 4.83
C VAL A 475 39.64 36.22 6.25
N ASN A 476 40.87 36.73 6.40
CA ASN A 476 41.41 37.24 7.66
C ASN A 476 42.08 38.61 7.43
N GLU A 477 42.77 39.13 8.46
CA GLU A 477 43.41 40.46 8.38
C GLU A 477 44.58 40.53 7.39
N ASP A 478 45.18 39.39 7.05
CA ASP A 478 46.33 39.27 6.13
C ASP A 478 45.91 39.07 4.67
N THR A 479 44.62 38.85 4.40
CA THR A 479 44.09 38.65 3.05
C THR A 479 44.30 39.92 2.21
N LYS A 480 44.89 39.77 1.02
CA LYS A 480 45.10 40.86 0.05
C LYS A 480 44.03 40.87 -1.03
N ALA A 481 43.59 39.69 -1.46
CA ALA A 481 42.55 39.51 -2.45
C ALA A 481 41.45 38.55 -1.96
N ILE A 482 40.20 38.92 -2.15
CA ILE A 482 39.03 38.11 -1.85
C ILE A 482 38.47 37.55 -3.15
N LEU A 483 38.23 36.25 -3.19
CA LEU A 483 37.39 35.59 -4.18
C LEU A 483 35.95 35.56 -3.66
N GLU A 484 35.09 36.38 -4.25
CA GLU A 484 33.65 36.32 -4.04
C GLU A 484 33.06 35.30 -5.00
N ILE A 485 32.29 34.35 -4.46
CA ILE A 485 31.55 33.35 -5.23
C ILE A 485 30.07 33.46 -4.84
N SER A 486 29.22 33.69 -5.84
CA SER A 486 27.76 33.75 -5.71
C SER A 486 27.15 32.62 -6.53
N LEU A 487 26.32 31.79 -5.89
CA LEU A 487 25.46 30.82 -6.57
C LEU A 487 24.15 31.50 -6.96
N ASN A 488 23.90 31.70 -8.25
CA ASN A 488 22.58 32.06 -8.73
C ASN A 488 21.79 30.77 -8.97
N GLY A 489 20.90 30.50 -8.02
CA GLY A 489 19.96 29.40 -8.03
C GLY A 489 19.69 28.98 -6.59
N GLY A 490 18.53 29.35 -6.11
CA GLY A 490 17.76 28.46 -5.29
C GLY A 490 16.41 28.47 -5.99
N ASN A 491 15.94 27.32 -6.48
CA ASN A 491 14.51 27.09 -6.43
C ASN A 491 14.15 26.89 -4.95
N GLU A 492 14.25 27.96 -4.17
CA GLU A 492 13.18 28.25 -3.25
C GLU A 492 12.13 28.92 -4.13
N MET A 493 11.03 28.20 -4.38
CA MET A 493 9.77 28.85 -4.07
C MET A 493 9.90 29.22 -2.59
N ASP A 494 10.49 30.39 -2.36
CA ASP A 494 10.23 31.22 -1.22
C ASP A 494 8.73 31.43 -1.40
N ASN A 495 7.92 30.51 -0.85
CA ASN A 495 6.47 30.66 -0.80
C ASN A 495 6.32 31.85 0.12
N LYS A 496 6.44 33.05 -0.44
CA LYS A 496 6.46 34.28 0.29
C LYS A 496 5.02 34.39 0.77
N VAL A 497 4.81 34.03 2.03
CA VAL A 497 3.47 33.98 2.56
C VAL A 497 3.06 35.42 2.82
N SER A 498 2.35 36.03 1.88
CA SER A 498 1.76 37.35 2.09
C SER A 498 0.49 37.21 2.94
N VAL A 499 0.31 38.12 3.89
CA VAL A 499 -0.86 38.11 4.79
C VAL A 499 -2.10 38.47 3.95
N LEU A 500 -3.09 37.58 3.93
CA LEU A 500 -4.39 37.82 3.31
C LEU A 500 -5.41 38.33 4.33
N ILE A 501 -5.43 37.71 5.52
CA ILE A 501 -6.28 38.09 6.65
C ILE A 501 -5.41 38.05 7.89
N SER A 502 -5.31 39.17 8.60
CA SER A 502 -4.48 39.30 9.80
C SER A 502 -5.02 38.48 10.98
N GLU A 503 -4.15 38.19 11.96
CA GLU A 503 -4.54 37.49 13.20
C GLU A 503 -5.67 38.24 13.94
N GLU A 504 -5.59 39.57 14.00
CA GLU A 504 -6.61 40.42 14.64
C GLU A 504 -7.98 40.31 13.96
N GLU A 505 -8.00 40.27 12.62
CA GLU A 505 -9.23 40.09 11.84
C GLU A 505 -9.83 38.70 12.06
N VAL A 506 -9.00 37.64 12.03
CA VAL A 506 -9.45 36.27 12.30
C VAL A 506 -10.06 36.18 13.71
N ALA A 507 -9.34 36.64 14.73
CA ALA A 507 -9.80 36.60 16.12
C ALA A 507 -11.12 37.37 16.31
N LYS A 508 -11.23 38.58 15.72
CA LYS A 508 -12.46 39.38 15.76
C LYS A 508 -13.63 38.64 15.11
N LYS A 509 -13.42 38.05 13.92
CA LYS A 509 -14.47 37.35 13.18
C LYS A 509 -14.97 36.12 13.93
N ILE A 510 -14.07 35.32 14.51
CA ILE A 510 -14.44 34.15 15.30
C ILE A 510 -15.24 34.57 16.54
N SER A 511 -14.89 35.68 17.19
CA SER A 511 -15.67 36.23 18.29
C SER A 511 -17.08 36.64 17.86
N GLU A 512 -17.24 37.26 16.69
CA GLU A 512 -18.55 37.59 16.11
C GLU A 512 -19.38 36.33 15.84
N LEU A 513 -18.78 35.30 15.22
CA LEU A 513 -19.43 34.01 14.98
C LEU A 513 -19.86 33.33 16.27
N GLY A 514 -18.99 33.31 17.29
CA GLY A 514 -19.31 32.72 18.59
C GLY A 514 -20.52 33.39 19.27
N LYS A 515 -20.62 34.72 19.18
CA LYS A 515 -21.80 35.47 19.68
C LYS A 515 -23.06 35.15 18.90
N GLN A 516 -22.97 35.08 17.57
CA GLN A 516 -24.09 34.74 16.70
C GLN A 516 -24.61 33.33 16.99
N ILE A 517 -23.72 32.34 17.04
CA ILE A 517 -24.06 30.95 17.32
C ILE A 517 -24.64 30.79 18.73
N SER A 518 -24.04 31.46 19.73
CA SER A 518 -24.56 31.42 21.11
C SER A 518 -25.99 31.95 21.21
N LYS A 519 -26.33 32.98 20.42
CA LYS A 519 -27.69 33.52 20.34
C LYS A 519 -28.65 32.55 19.63
N ASP A 520 -28.23 31.96 18.51
CA ASP A 520 -29.05 31.02 17.74
C ASP A 520 -29.39 29.73 18.53
N TYR A 521 -28.52 29.36 19.47
CA TYR A 521 -28.65 28.17 20.32
C TYR A 521 -28.86 28.52 21.80
N GLU A 522 -29.39 29.71 22.11
CA GLU A 522 -29.65 30.13 23.49
C GLU A 522 -30.54 29.11 24.22
N GLY A 523 -30.10 28.69 25.41
CA GLY A 523 -30.78 27.67 26.22
C GLY A 523 -30.64 26.22 25.71
N LYS A 524 -29.78 25.97 24.72
CA LYS A 524 -29.50 24.62 24.16
C LYS A 524 -28.03 24.24 24.37
N GLU A 525 -27.74 22.95 24.29
CA GLU A 525 -26.38 22.43 24.16
C GLU A 525 -26.06 22.20 22.68
N ILE A 526 -24.83 22.53 22.27
CA ILE A 526 -24.35 22.31 20.91
C ILE A 526 -23.22 21.29 20.89
N HIS A 527 -23.25 20.37 19.93
CA HIS A 527 -22.19 19.39 19.71
C HIS A 527 -21.36 19.80 18.47
N LEU A 528 -20.10 20.18 18.69
CA LEU A 528 -19.18 20.58 17.63
C LEU A 528 -18.55 19.35 17.00
N ILE A 529 -18.61 19.25 15.67
CA ILE A 529 -17.87 18.23 14.92
C ILE A 529 -16.78 18.93 14.12
N CYS A 530 -15.52 18.74 14.52
CA CYS A 530 -14.36 19.22 13.78
C CYS A 530 -14.06 18.26 12.63
N VAL A 531 -14.03 18.78 11.40
CA VAL A 531 -13.69 18.01 10.21
C VAL A 531 -12.23 18.22 9.86
N LEU A 532 -11.50 17.11 9.71
CA LEU A 532 -10.08 17.09 9.32
C LEU A 532 -9.14 17.83 10.28
N LYS A 533 -7.83 17.76 10.02
CA LYS A 533 -6.80 18.38 10.86
C LYS A 533 -6.81 19.90 10.78
N GLY A 534 -7.21 20.47 9.66
CA GLY A 534 -7.20 21.92 9.45
C GLY A 534 -8.26 22.66 10.26
N GLY A 535 -9.45 22.07 10.42
CA GLY A 535 -10.56 22.63 11.21
C GLY A 535 -10.30 22.77 12.71
N VAL A 536 -9.22 22.19 13.25
CA VAL A 536 -8.95 22.16 14.70
C VAL A 536 -8.79 23.57 15.27
N PHE A 537 -8.08 24.45 14.55
CA PHE A 537 -7.77 25.80 15.04
C PHE A 537 -9.04 26.65 15.18
N ILE A 538 -9.87 26.70 14.13
CA ILE A 538 -11.16 27.38 14.19
C ILE A 538 -12.10 26.75 15.21
N THR A 539 -12.16 25.41 15.31
CA THR A 539 -13.07 24.75 16.25
C THR A 539 -12.74 25.10 17.69
N VAL A 540 -11.45 25.01 18.07
CA VAL A 540 -11.01 25.31 19.43
C VAL A 540 -11.18 26.80 19.76
N GLU A 541 -10.88 27.70 18.82
CA GLU A 541 -11.06 29.13 19.08
C GLU A 541 -12.53 29.53 19.14
N LEU A 542 -13.37 28.99 18.26
CA LEU A 542 -14.80 29.21 18.29
C LEU A 542 -15.41 28.73 19.61
N ALA A 543 -15.02 27.56 20.10
CA ALA A 543 -15.53 27.00 21.36
C ALA A 543 -15.29 27.93 22.56
N LYS A 544 -14.18 28.68 22.59
CA LYS A 544 -13.89 29.67 23.65
C LYS A 544 -14.86 30.86 23.66
N HIS A 545 -15.49 31.16 22.53
CA HIS A 545 -16.41 32.27 22.35
C HIS A 545 -17.89 31.86 22.43
N LEU A 546 -18.19 30.57 22.59
CA LEU A 546 -19.53 30.08 22.81
C LEU A 546 -19.92 30.23 24.29
N THR A 547 -21.03 30.91 24.57
CA THR A 547 -21.53 31.12 25.93
C THR A 547 -22.63 30.12 26.33
N ILE A 548 -22.75 29.04 25.56
CA ILE A 548 -23.70 27.94 25.75
C ILE A 548 -22.92 26.65 26.07
N PRO A 549 -23.56 25.60 26.63
CA PRO A 549 -22.91 24.31 26.81
C PRO A 549 -22.43 23.71 25.47
N VAL A 550 -21.19 23.24 25.46
CA VAL A 550 -20.52 22.70 24.27
C VAL A 550 -19.92 21.33 24.58
N SER A 551 -20.19 20.36 23.72
CA SER A 551 -19.41 19.12 23.58
C SER A 551 -18.72 19.08 22.22
N MET A 552 -17.67 18.26 22.05
CA MET A 552 -16.93 18.18 20.79
C MET A 552 -16.55 16.75 20.40
N ASP A 553 -16.45 16.52 19.09
CA ASP A 553 -15.99 15.29 18.48
C ASP A 553 -15.22 15.61 17.18
N PHE A 554 -14.47 14.64 16.67
CA PHE A 554 -13.59 14.79 15.51
C PHE A 554 -13.90 13.73 14.47
N MET A 555 -14.09 14.18 13.22
CA MET A 555 -14.30 13.28 12.09
C MET A 555 -13.22 13.50 11.03
N ALA A 556 -12.70 12.40 10.48
CA ALA A 556 -11.72 12.46 9.39
C ALA A 556 -12.14 11.55 8.23
N VAL A 557 -12.06 12.09 7.02
CA VAL A 557 -12.42 11.40 5.78
C VAL A 557 -11.33 11.55 4.72
N SER A 558 -11.13 10.54 3.88
CA SER A 558 -10.24 10.61 2.71
C SER A 558 -11.00 10.37 1.42
N SER A 559 -10.75 11.18 0.40
CA SER A 559 -11.16 10.90 -0.98
C SER A 559 -10.36 9.72 -1.54
N TYR A 560 -11.00 8.84 -2.31
CA TYR A 560 -10.30 7.82 -3.09
C TYR A 560 -9.63 8.46 -4.32
N GLY A 561 -8.29 8.57 -4.33
CA GLY A 561 -7.46 8.70 -5.53
C GLY A 561 -7.07 10.12 -5.98
N ASP A 562 -5.80 10.26 -6.37
CA ASP A 562 -5.10 11.44 -6.93
C ASP A 562 -5.53 11.83 -8.37
N GLU A 563 -6.81 11.72 -8.73
CA GLU A 563 -7.29 12.16 -10.04
C GLU A 563 -8.37 13.25 -9.91
N THR A 564 -8.23 14.29 -10.74
CA THR A 564 -8.97 15.56 -10.75
C THR A 564 -10.47 15.45 -11.08
N ILE A 565 -11.10 14.29 -10.88
CA ILE A 565 -12.55 14.10 -10.96
C ILE A 565 -12.98 13.11 -9.86
N SER A 566 -13.60 13.62 -8.80
CA SER A 566 -14.00 12.84 -7.62
C SER A 566 -15.04 11.77 -7.97
N SER A 567 -14.70 10.49 -7.78
CA SER A 567 -15.60 9.34 -7.94
C SER A 567 -16.72 9.23 -6.87
N GLY A 568 -16.95 10.29 -6.08
CA GLY A 568 -18.03 10.40 -5.09
C GLY A 568 -17.96 9.43 -3.91
N ARG A 569 -16.93 8.58 -3.83
CA ARG A 569 -16.72 7.66 -2.70
C ARG A 569 -15.66 8.23 -1.77
N VAL A 570 -16.05 8.42 -0.52
CA VAL A 570 -15.22 8.96 0.56
C VAL A 570 -15.08 7.86 1.62
N LYS A 571 -13.85 7.58 2.08
CA LYS A 571 -13.57 6.62 3.16
C LYS A 571 -13.53 7.37 4.49
N ILE A 572 -14.26 6.89 5.49
CA ILE A 572 -14.13 7.39 6.87
C ILE A 572 -12.83 6.83 7.46
N ILE A 573 -11.90 7.72 7.82
CA ILE A 573 -10.63 7.38 8.48
C ILE A 573 -10.81 7.35 9.99
N LYS A 574 -11.50 8.37 10.54
CA LYS A 574 -11.94 8.43 11.94
C LYS A 574 -13.41 8.80 11.97
N ASP A 575 -14.17 7.97 12.67
CA ASP A 575 -15.58 8.22 12.94
C ASP A 575 -15.76 8.90 14.31
N LEU A 576 -16.98 9.41 14.55
CA LEU A 576 -17.42 10.01 15.81
C LEU A 576 -17.32 9.00 16.96
N ASP A 577 -16.85 9.47 18.10
CA ASP A 577 -16.71 8.69 19.33
C ASP A 577 -18.06 8.55 20.07
N GLU A 578 -18.96 9.54 19.94
CA GLU A 578 -20.29 9.53 20.55
C GLU A 578 -21.44 9.52 19.54
N SER A 579 -22.60 9.03 19.98
CA SER A 579 -23.84 9.21 19.21
C SER A 579 -24.26 10.67 19.18
N ILE A 580 -24.72 11.12 18.01
CA ILE A 580 -25.26 12.46 17.76
C ILE A 580 -26.78 12.46 17.56
N GLU A 581 -27.43 11.30 17.74
CA GLU A 581 -28.88 11.19 17.61
C GLU A 581 -29.59 12.14 18.58
N GLY A 582 -30.49 12.98 18.06
CA GLY A 582 -31.22 13.96 18.86
C GLY A 582 -30.40 15.15 19.37
N LYS A 583 -29.11 15.27 19.05
CA LYS A 583 -28.27 16.43 19.41
C LYS A 583 -28.39 17.57 18.40
N ASP A 584 -28.22 18.81 18.86
CA ASP A 584 -28.05 19.99 18.00
C ASP A 584 -26.57 20.07 17.57
N VAL A 585 -26.29 19.85 16.28
CA VAL A 585 -24.91 19.64 15.77
C VAL A 585 -24.43 20.84 14.96
N LEU A 586 -23.19 21.27 15.19
CA LEU A 586 -22.49 22.23 14.34
C LEU A 586 -21.24 21.59 13.74
N LEU A 587 -21.26 21.43 12.42
CA LEU A 587 -20.09 20.99 11.67
C LEU A 587 -19.16 22.18 11.47
N VAL A 588 -17.89 22.04 11.84
CA VAL A 588 -16.89 23.12 11.76
C VAL A 588 -15.76 22.72 10.82
N GLU A 589 -15.55 23.52 9.78
CA GLU A 589 -14.54 23.31 8.73
C GLU A 589 -13.62 24.53 8.58
N ASP A 590 -12.37 24.32 8.19
CA ASP A 590 -11.40 25.40 7.95
C ASP A 590 -11.66 26.13 6.62
N ILE A 591 -11.90 25.39 5.55
CA ILE A 591 -12.14 25.97 4.23
C ILE A 591 -13.09 25.14 3.39
N ILE A 592 -13.99 25.80 2.66
CA ILE A 592 -14.80 25.14 1.65
C ILE A 592 -14.36 25.57 0.24
N ASP A 593 -13.85 24.59 -0.52
CA ASP A 593 -13.44 24.75 -1.92
C ASP A 593 -14.55 24.24 -2.86
N SER A 594 -14.44 23.01 -3.38
CA SER A 594 -15.47 22.43 -4.26
C SER A 594 -16.79 22.08 -3.56
N GLY A 595 -16.74 21.86 -2.25
CA GLY A 595 -17.89 21.45 -1.43
C GLY A 595 -18.30 19.98 -1.55
N THR A 596 -17.67 19.18 -2.42
CA THR A 596 -18.09 17.79 -2.68
C THR A 596 -17.96 16.87 -1.47
N THR A 597 -16.80 16.89 -0.80
CA THR A 597 -16.56 16.10 0.42
C THR A 597 -17.52 16.50 1.53
N LEU A 598 -17.78 17.80 1.64
CA LEU A 598 -18.66 18.36 2.66
C LEU A 598 -20.14 18.01 2.43
N ALA A 599 -20.61 18.02 1.18
CA ALA A 599 -21.95 17.56 0.84
C ALA A 599 -22.17 16.10 1.25
N TYR A 600 -21.19 15.24 1.00
CA TYR A 600 -21.22 13.85 1.43
C TYR A 600 -21.24 13.72 2.97
N LEU A 601 -20.40 14.48 3.67
CA LEU A 601 -20.35 14.49 5.13
C LEU A 601 -21.68 14.93 5.74
N LEU A 602 -22.32 15.97 5.20
CA LEU A 602 -23.62 16.43 5.66
C LEU A 602 -24.69 15.35 5.49
N GLU A 603 -24.73 14.63 4.36
CA GLU A 603 -25.68 13.52 4.16
C GLU A 603 -25.42 12.36 5.13
N LEU A 604 -24.15 12.04 5.37
CA LEU A 604 -23.76 10.99 6.31
C LEU A 604 -24.19 11.34 7.74
N ILE A 605 -23.91 12.58 8.18
CA ILE A 605 -24.27 13.06 9.52
C ILE A 605 -25.79 13.16 9.67
N LYS A 606 -26.52 13.64 8.66
CA LYS A 606 -27.99 13.62 8.65
C LYS A 606 -28.56 12.21 8.84
N GLY A 607 -27.93 11.21 8.23
CA GLY A 607 -28.31 9.79 8.39
C GLY A 607 -28.25 9.28 9.83
N ARG A 608 -27.50 9.96 10.72
CA ARG A 608 -27.41 9.66 12.15
C ARG A 608 -28.48 10.35 13.00
N LYS A 609 -29.43 11.02 12.35
CA LYS A 609 -30.61 11.65 12.97
C LYS A 609 -30.28 12.67 14.08
N PRO A 610 -29.38 13.63 13.86
CA PRO A 610 -29.27 14.77 14.76
C PRO A 610 -30.59 15.55 14.77
N LYS A 611 -30.85 16.28 15.85
CA LYS A 611 -32.02 17.15 15.97
C LYS A 611 -31.93 18.36 15.04
N SER A 612 -30.73 18.92 14.90
CA SER A 612 -30.42 19.92 13.87
C SER A 612 -28.96 19.76 13.42
N ILE A 613 -28.67 20.17 12.19
CA ILE A 613 -27.31 20.24 11.66
C ILE A 613 -27.13 21.60 10.99
N LYS A 614 -26.11 22.34 11.42
CA LYS A 614 -25.66 23.57 10.77
C LYS A 614 -24.17 23.47 10.42
N LEU A 615 -23.73 24.29 9.47
CA LEU A 615 -22.36 24.34 9.00
C LEU A 615 -21.71 25.70 9.29
N CYS A 616 -20.55 25.67 9.93
CA CYS A 616 -19.68 26.82 10.14
C CYS A 616 -18.35 26.60 9.41
N THR A 617 -17.91 27.57 8.61
CA THR A 617 -16.58 27.56 8.02
C THR A 617 -15.82 28.85 8.28
N LEU A 618 -14.50 28.74 8.44
CA LEU A 618 -13.65 29.93 8.51
C LEU A 618 -13.53 30.60 7.13
N LEU A 619 -13.28 29.84 6.07
CA LEU A 619 -13.05 30.36 4.73
C LEU A 619 -13.99 29.74 3.68
N ASP A 620 -14.58 30.58 2.84
CA ASP A 620 -15.46 30.18 1.75
C ASP A 620 -14.92 30.67 0.39
N LYS A 621 -14.81 29.76 -0.58
CA LYS A 621 -14.42 30.06 -1.97
C LYS A 621 -15.59 29.83 -2.93
N PRO A 622 -16.53 30.78 -3.04
CA PRO A 622 -17.74 30.60 -3.85
C PRO A 622 -17.44 30.34 -5.34
N GLU A 623 -16.35 30.88 -5.88
CA GLU A 623 -15.94 30.70 -7.29
C GLU A 623 -15.59 29.25 -7.66
N ARG A 624 -15.21 28.42 -6.68
CA ARG A 624 -14.86 27.00 -6.89
C ARG A 624 -15.99 26.03 -6.55
N ARG A 625 -17.15 26.54 -6.16
CA ARG A 625 -18.30 25.76 -5.72
C ARG A 625 -18.80 24.84 -6.83
N VAL A 626 -18.75 23.52 -6.60
CA VAL A 626 -19.32 22.51 -7.53
C VAL A 626 -20.52 21.82 -6.91
N ALA A 627 -20.51 21.60 -5.59
CA ALA A 627 -21.62 20.99 -4.86
C ALA A 627 -22.50 22.06 -4.18
N ASP A 628 -23.81 21.85 -4.22
CA ASP A 628 -24.78 22.68 -3.50
C ASP A 628 -24.71 22.37 -1.99
N VAL A 629 -24.07 23.28 -1.24
CA VAL A 629 -23.90 23.17 0.21
C VAL A 629 -24.32 24.48 0.85
N ASN A 630 -25.39 24.44 1.64
CA ASN A 630 -25.82 25.58 2.44
C ASN A 630 -24.88 25.79 3.63
N VAL A 631 -24.29 26.98 3.75
CA VAL A 631 -23.36 27.35 4.81
C VAL A 631 -24.05 28.35 5.74
N ASP A 632 -24.26 27.98 7.01
CA ASP A 632 -25.01 28.81 7.96
C ASP A 632 -24.17 29.94 8.56
N TYR A 633 -22.88 29.68 8.78
CA TYR A 633 -21.96 30.64 9.38
C TYR A 633 -20.65 30.69 8.58
N ILE A 634 -20.35 31.87 8.02
CA ILE A 634 -19.14 32.10 7.20
C ILE A 634 -18.25 33.11 7.90
N GLY A 635 -16.99 32.74 8.12
CA GLY A 635 -15.96 33.67 8.57
C GLY A 635 -15.60 34.69 7.50
N PHE A 636 -14.98 34.24 6.42
CA PHE A 636 -14.54 35.09 5.32
C PHE A 636 -14.81 34.45 3.97
N GLN A 637 -15.24 35.26 3.00
CA GLN A 637 -15.20 34.87 1.60
C GLN A 637 -13.88 35.34 0.99
N ILE A 638 -13.15 34.42 0.38
CA ILE A 638 -11.82 34.68 -0.18
C ILE A 638 -11.77 34.38 -1.67
N PRO A 639 -10.91 35.07 -2.45
CA PRO A 639 -10.70 34.76 -3.86
C PRO A 639 -10.04 33.38 -4.02
N ASP A 640 -10.03 32.86 -5.25
CA ASP A 640 -9.35 31.61 -5.54
C ASP A 640 -7.81 31.73 -5.46
N LYS A 641 -7.28 31.64 -4.25
CA LYS A 641 -5.84 31.62 -3.95
C LYS A 641 -5.48 30.43 -3.07
N PHE A 642 -4.27 29.92 -3.21
CA PHE A 642 -3.77 28.88 -2.32
C PHE A 642 -3.41 29.51 -0.96
N VAL A 643 -4.16 29.15 0.09
CA VAL A 643 -4.05 29.75 1.42
C VAL A 643 -3.46 28.79 2.43
N VAL A 644 -2.71 29.33 3.40
CA VAL A 644 -2.09 28.60 4.51
C VAL A 644 -2.22 29.40 5.81
N GLY A 645 -1.98 28.76 6.95
CA GLY A 645 -2.09 29.40 8.27
C GLY A 645 -3.43 29.16 8.94
N TYR A 646 -3.45 29.38 10.26
CA TYR A 646 -4.60 29.14 11.12
C TYR A 646 -5.19 27.73 10.98
N GLY A 647 -4.31 26.72 10.96
CA GLY A 647 -4.67 25.32 10.76
C GLY A 647 -4.51 24.82 9.32
N LEU A 648 -4.59 25.68 8.30
CA LEU A 648 -4.36 25.32 6.89
C LEU A 648 -2.88 25.08 6.59
N ASP A 649 -2.58 24.17 5.65
CA ASP A 649 -1.21 23.77 5.35
C ASP A 649 -0.84 23.68 3.87
N TYR A 650 0.47 23.71 3.64
CA TYR A 650 1.10 23.20 2.43
C TYR A 650 2.08 22.09 2.82
N ALA A 651 1.76 20.83 2.49
CA ALA A 651 2.58 19.67 2.84
C ALA A 651 2.96 19.62 4.34
N GLN A 652 1.96 19.84 5.21
CA GLN A 652 2.07 19.94 6.67
C GLN A 652 2.86 21.15 7.22
N LYS A 653 3.29 22.09 6.36
CA LYS A 653 3.94 23.34 6.77
C LYS A 653 2.91 24.46 6.95
N PHE A 654 3.31 25.51 7.68
CA PHE A 654 2.58 26.78 7.86
C PHE A 654 1.29 26.75 8.68
N ARG A 655 0.83 25.59 9.19
CA ARG A 655 -0.37 25.48 10.05
C ARG A 655 -0.36 26.43 11.26
N ASN A 656 0.83 26.67 11.81
CA ASN A 656 1.06 27.43 13.03
C ASN A 656 1.09 28.94 12.83
N LEU A 657 0.94 29.44 11.60
CA LEU A 657 0.83 30.89 11.38
C LEU A 657 -0.49 31.38 12.01
N PRO A 658 -0.49 32.46 12.80
CA PRO A 658 -1.69 32.91 13.51
C PRO A 658 -2.65 33.72 12.62
N TYR A 659 -2.30 33.90 11.35
CA TYR A 659 -3.05 34.64 10.33
C TYR A 659 -3.28 33.74 9.10
N ILE A 660 -4.19 34.15 8.21
CA ILE A 660 -4.35 33.49 6.89
C ILE A 660 -3.42 34.16 5.90
N GLY A 661 -2.53 33.38 5.31
CA GLY A 661 -1.59 33.82 4.30
C GLY A 661 -1.84 33.18 2.94
N VAL A 662 -1.33 33.81 1.88
CA VAL A 662 -1.32 33.27 0.52
C VAL A 662 0.12 32.91 0.16
N ILE A 663 0.29 31.74 -0.43
CA ILE A 663 1.58 31.36 -1.02
C ILE A 663 1.73 32.08 -2.37
N GLU A 664 2.74 32.95 -2.47
CA GLU A 664 3.15 33.63 -3.71
C GLU A 664 4.02 32.77 -4.63
#